data_AF-A0ABD3F0C1-F1
#
_entry.id   AF-A0ABD3F0C1-F1
#
_cell.length_a   1.000
_cell.length_b   1.000
_cell.length_c   1.000
_cell.angle_alpha   90.00
_cell.angle_beta   90.00
_cell.angle_gamma   90.00
#
_symmetry.space_group_name_H-M   'P 1'
#
loop_
_entity.id
_entity.type
_entity.pdbx_description
1 polymer ?
#
loop_
_entity_poly.entity_id
_entity_poly.type
_entity_poly.pdbx_seq_one_letter_code
_entity_poly.pdbx_strand_id
1 'polypeptide(L)'
;MSTGRSLALGVYFSTLLEFWLRFCPHLGMEKMEIGKQIVSATNRTVGQLKFLFRCNFQKEKLRDFHVESSVKFFLLNPLGNRLHSGEEKANSDTVPLEQYVGPHLGENLAWRVQEVDRKLAMRRGESVRLWLEEKYSDTVQSYIVLRGYLFEPLHRFVSTSETTIAHDWHFHRNPVKLTENTAESQALNPNIAADHLRGWWTTDMETDLPAKVRANNLAELGESRFVILPKLHWLCPIVATEDGSSGQVFVEGDDRLGIPDVAALSLDELLQFVREHFQKVSTSETNESGGVAMPLLVAEIVSSSKDVQLWYELSRGFILDPKCWDPSPLCHEPARFRRTLRRNVETEREYGIRRTDCTDEAFIKPDADEATAQDLKQHSFADPASVGPRELCQELVSVLSAGDMLFIHADLKRSTRELLLWKRENSDAVSRNESAFLRSSLESLVLGGDDSKHARRVGYLLLDVFDGLNPTSDFNHSTAQECSCWVDLLAQVASASDRWEFLNLVLRAIDLTLSVADIAQWTASETSSTLSFVDKLLAARNPRWNAVVVEVIRVFRLYEPKPKVRSIFTTFVDQSDWQSAERLAIVAQDPDMLQSLFKTFSLLNMTKALKRLQKVGTPSSTSLELTTQRTGHLAADETSLNSLGDPIDHAKSRSLNGKNALELKWKYVDSLEGVEEVVRHLKERELTIPTEDDAQAVARNMLVGIDCEWRPQFLAKEQSEGITDAKEGLSIYQLAVGDVVYVIDVQVLETEAAAPLSFIWRPTSRLLLIGFCVSSDIQRINNSFPQLEVLFNNRNSSALLLELKKLALFRHVPAKHWGLSKLYSACLGEHVDKEQQCSDWGSRPLSASQIEYASKDAYAVQRLSWHLLADVTFVKAESECVRDFLKNFDASQRFSASWAIESASRPLGKQHVKAALETLGLETRFLKCDGSEREGLLVKTIALVIRKGKLVNVPRHAVAVLPLNRSIDMQALGTVLVEDPEDIYLADRETLVRVFGYSRGCLGPIGLREQQATRIIVDDCLQSEDCLLCGAGIPDEVYAIAPDVLTKTVGASIGCISR
;
A
#
# COMPACT_ATOMS: atom_id res chain seq x y z
N MET A 1 -5.71 -42.03 24.70
CA MET A 1 -6.80 -41.25 25.34
C MET A 1 -6.53 -39.75 25.19
N SER A 2 -7.21 -39.08 24.27
CA SER A 2 -7.23 -37.62 24.08
C SER A 2 -8.67 -37.23 23.72
N THR A 3 -9.58 -37.43 24.67
CA THR A 3 -11.04 -37.48 24.45
C THR A 3 -11.70 -36.08 24.38
N GLY A 4 -11.01 -35.07 23.86
CA GLY A 4 -11.65 -33.76 23.68
C GLY A 4 -10.91 -32.73 22.83
N ARG A 5 -9.57 -32.76 22.78
CA ARG A 5 -8.80 -31.80 21.96
C ARG A 5 -8.81 -32.14 20.46
N SER A 6 -9.06 -33.39 20.07
CA SER A 6 -9.08 -33.81 18.65
C SER A 6 -10.38 -33.49 17.90
N LEU A 7 -11.44 -33.06 18.60
CA LEU A 7 -12.75 -32.76 18.00
C LEU A 7 -12.88 -31.32 17.46
N ALA A 8 -11.88 -30.47 17.70
CA ALA A 8 -11.83 -29.16 17.07
C ALA A 8 -11.45 -29.33 15.60
N LEU A 9 -12.39 -29.01 14.70
CA LEU A 9 -12.28 -29.30 13.26
C LEU A 9 -10.98 -28.82 12.61
N GLY A 10 -10.45 -27.66 13.03
CA GLY A 10 -9.17 -27.15 12.53
C GLY A 10 -7.95 -27.98 12.97
N VAL A 11 -7.99 -28.56 14.18
CA VAL A 11 -6.95 -29.47 14.67
C VAL A 11 -7.05 -30.79 13.92
N TYR A 12 -8.26 -31.35 13.81
CA TYR A 12 -8.52 -32.58 13.06
C TYR A 12 -7.99 -32.50 11.62
N PHE A 13 -8.34 -31.44 10.89
CA PHE A 13 -7.83 -31.25 9.52
C PHE A 13 -6.31 -31.08 9.46
N SER A 14 -5.72 -30.36 10.41
CA SER A 14 -4.27 -30.21 10.49
C SER A 14 -3.59 -31.56 10.70
N THR A 15 -4.17 -32.44 11.52
CA THR A 15 -3.67 -33.80 11.75
C THR A 15 -3.86 -34.70 10.53
N LEU A 16 -4.97 -34.59 9.79
CA LEU A 16 -5.16 -35.31 8.53
C LEU A 16 -4.15 -34.87 7.47
N LEU A 17 -3.93 -33.56 7.35
CA LEU A 17 -2.94 -33.02 6.41
C LEU A 17 -1.53 -33.46 6.80
N GLU A 18 -1.20 -33.45 8.09
CA GLU A 18 0.04 -33.99 8.62
C GLU A 18 0.21 -35.46 8.24
N PHE A 19 -0.81 -36.29 8.48
CA PHE A 19 -0.79 -37.71 8.14
C PHE A 19 -0.55 -37.90 6.64
N TRP A 20 -1.27 -37.18 5.79
CA TRP A 20 -1.09 -37.25 4.35
C TRP A 20 0.33 -36.82 3.92
N LEU A 21 0.84 -35.70 4.45
CA LEU A 21 2.20 -35.24 4.17
C LEU A 21 3.25 -36.26 4.59
N ARG A 22 3.13 -36.84 5.80
CA ARG A 22 4.08 -37.83 6.33
C ARG A 22 4.09 -39.14 5.55
N PHE A 23 2.91 -39.63 5.17
CA PHE A 23 2.74 -41.01 4.70
C PHE A 23 2.41 -41.14 3.22
N CYS A 24 2.24 -40.05 2.47
CA CYS A 24 2.02 -40.12 1.03
C CYS A 24 3.33 -40.55 0.32
N PRO A 25 3.38 -41.77 -0.26
CA PRO A 25 4.63 -42.29 -0.83
C PRO A 25 5.09 -41.48 -2.05
N HIS A 26 4.17 -40.81 -2.75
CA HIS A 26 4.48 -39.98 -3.92
C HIS A 26 5.24 -38.70 -3.60
N LEU A 27 5.17 -38.22 -2.35
CA LEU A 27 5.91 -37.02 -1.94
C LEU A 27 7.40 -37.32 -1.75
N GLY A 28 7.79 -38.56 -1.41
CA GLY A 28 9.18 -38.88 -1.09
C GLY A 28 9.69 -37.97 0.04
N MET A 29 8.97 -37.94 1.17
CA MET A 29 9.24 -37.04 2.29
C MET A 29 10.59 -37.35 2.93
N GLU A 30 11.50 -36.37 2.97
CA GLU A 30 12.85 -36.53 3.55
C GLU A 30 12.99 -35.87 4.92
N LYS A 31 12.34 -34.73 5.12
CA LYS A 31 12.39 -33.96 6.37
C LYS A 31 11.05 -33.30 6.61
N MET A 32 10.59 -33.27 7.85
CA MET A 32 9.37 -32.58 8.24
C MET A 32 9.45 -32.05 9.68
N GLU A 33 9.04 -30.81 9.86
CA GLU A 33 8.89 -30.13 11.13
C GLU A 33 7.52 -29.46 11.22
N ILE A 34 6.96 -29.43 12.43
CA ILE A 34 5.58 -29.00 12.66
C ILE A 34 5.54 -27.99 13.79
N GLY A 35 4.83 -26.88 13.57
CA GLY A 35 4.53 -25.90 14.60
C GLY A 35 5.75 -25.15 15.12
N LYS A 36 6.73 -24.80 14.26
CA LYS A 36 7.91 -24.03 14.67
C LYS A 36 7.50 -22.63 15.10
N GLN A 37 7.65 -22.34 16.40
CA GLN A 37 7.22 -21.07 16.98
C GLN A 37 8.16 -19.94 16.58
N ILE A 38 7.59 -18.77 16.30
CA ILE A 38 8.33 -17.52 16.08
C ILE A 38 8.10 -16.65 17.32
N VAL A 39 9.17 -16.21 17.97
CA VAL A 39 9.14 -15.42 19.21
C VAL A 39 9.83 -14.07 19.01
N SER A 40 9.40 -13.07 19.77
CA SER A 40 10.06 -11.77 19.87
C SER A 40 11.33 -11.85 20.72
N ALA A 41 12.12 -10.78 20.77
CA ALA A 41 13.22 -10.59 21.72
C ALA A 41 12.81 -10.79 23.20
N THR A 42 11.54 -10.56 23.53
CA THR A 42 10.96 -10.78 24.87
C THR A 42 10.42 -12.20 25.09
N ASN A 43 10.73 -13.15 24.20
CA ASN A 43 10.26 -14.54 24.21
C ASN A 43 8.73 -14.69 24.12
N ARG A 44 8.03 -13.67 23.62
CA ARG A 44 6.60 -13.70 23.36
C ARG A 44 6.35 -14.32 21.99
N THR A 45 5.46 -15.31 21.88
CA THR A 45 5.12 -15.92 20.59
C THR A 45 4.40 -14.90 19.68
N VAL A 46 5.06 -14.54 18.58
CA VAL A 46 4.54 -13.64 17.53
C VAL A 46 3.82 -14.44 16.45
N GLY A 47 4.22 -15.69 16.22
CA GLY A 47 3.62 -16.58 15.23
C GLY A 47 4.16 -18.01 15.28
N GLN A 48 3.86 -18.78 14.25
CA GLN A 48 4.45 -20.10 14.03
C GLN A 48 4.43 -20.44 12.54
N LEU A 49 5.38 -21.27 12.10
CA LEU A 49 5.37 -21.93 10.80
C LEU A 49 4.76 -23.32 10.99
N LYS A 50 3.57 -23.56 10.43
CA LYS A 50 2.78 -24.76 10.74
C LYS A 50 3.40 -26.06 10.25
N PHE A 51 3.74 -26.14 8.96
CA PHE A 51 4.37 -27.30 8.36
C PHE A 51 5.56 -26.83 7.55
N LEU A 52 6.73 -27.37 7.85
CA LEU A 52 7.96 -27.17 7.10
C LEU A 52 8.46 -28.54 6.68
N PHE A 53 8.68 -28.75 5.38
CA PHE A 53 9.09 -30.06 4.92
C PHE A 53 9.88 -30.03 3.62
N ARG A 54 10.70 -31.07 3.44
CA ARG A 54 11.49 -31.34 2.24
C ARG A 54 10.98 -32.61 1.57
N CYS A 55 10.69 -32.52 0.29
CA CYS A 55 10.18 -33.65 -0.46
C CYS A 55 10.85 -33.77 -1.84
N ASN A 56 10.77 -34.98 -2.42
CA ASN A 56 11.38 -35.32 -3.70
C ASN A 56 10.30 -35.78 -4.68
N PHE A 57 9.77 -34.84 -5.45
CA PHE A 57 8.85 -35.18 -6.54
C PHE A 57 9.61 -35.94 -7.62
N GLN A 58 9.23 -37.20 -7.85
CA GLN A 58 9.66 -37.99 -9.01
C GLN A 58 11.18 -38.23 -9.17
N LYS A 59 11.96 -38.16 -8.08
CA LYS A 59 13.40 -38.52 -7.99
C LYS A 59 14.40 -37.57 -8.69
N GLU A 60 14.02 -36.36 -9.10
CA GLU A 60 14.93 -35.48 -9.86
C GLU A 60 15.42 -34.24 -9.11
N LYS A 61 14.70 -33.72 -8.09
CA LYS A 61 15.17 -32.56 -7.29
C LYS A 61 14.43 -32.39 -5.96
N LEU A 62 15.19 -32.13 -4.89
CA LEU A 62 14.64 -31.77 -3.58
C LEU A 62 14.05 -30.37 -3.57
N ARG A 63 12.89 -30.24 -2.94
CA ARG A 63 12.17 -28.96 -2.78
C ARG A 63 11.70 -28.80 -1.35
N ASP A 64 11.83 -27.58 -0.86
CA ASP A 64 11.43 -27.20 0.50
C ASP A 64 10.14 -26.38 0.48
N PHE A 65 9.24 -26.74 1.39
CA PHE A 65 7.92 -26.15 1.49
C PHE A 65 7.65 -25.66 2.90
N HIS A 66 6.99 -24.51 2.97
CA HIS A 66 6.28 -24.05 4.13
C HIS A 66 4.79 -24.06 3.81
N VAL A 67 3.99 -24.79 4.57
CA VAL A 67 2.55 -24.89 4.36
C VAL A 67 1.81 -24.43 5.59
N GLU A 68 1.01 -23.38 5.43
CA GLU A 68 -0.03 -23.02 6.38
C GLU A 68 -1.31 -23.82 6.08
N SER A 69 -2.12 -24.08 7.10
CA SER A 69 -3.39 -24.80 6.95
C SER A 69 -4.53 -24.08 7.65
N SER A 70 -5.73 -24.11 7.08
CA SER A 70 -6.93 -23.61 7.74
C SER A 70 -8.17 -24.30 7.19
N VAL A 71 -9.15 -24.54 8.06
CA VAL A 71 -10.51 -24.92 7.65
C VAL A 71 -11.46 -23.77 7.92
N LYS A 72 -12.25 -23.36 6.93
CA LYS A 72 -13.23 -22.28 7.06
C LYS A 72 -14.51 -22.59 6.30
N PHE A 73 -15.63 -22.10 6.81
CA PHE A 73 -16.94 -22.19 6.18
C PHE A 73 -17.45 -20.76 6.10
N PHE A 74 -17.92 -20.34 4.93
CA PHE A 74 -18.44 -19.00 4.74
C PHE A 74 -19.80 -19.05 4.06
N LEU A 75 -20.69 -18.18 4.53
CA LEU A 75 -22.05 -18.04 4.07
C LEU A 75 -22.11 -16.71 3.32
N LEU A 76 -22.61 -16.76 2.10
CA LEU A 76 -22.86 -15.58 1.31
C LEU A 76 -24.03 -14.80 1.92
N ASN A 77 -23.77 -13.61 2.46
CA ASN A 77 -24.78 -12.65 2.83
C ASN A 77 -25.06 -11.71 1.64
N PRO A 78 -26.15 -11.92 0.87
CA PRO A 78 -26.52 -10.98 -0.18
C PRO A 78 -27.00 -9.69 0.48
N LEU A 79 -26.16 -8.65 0.52
CA LEU A 79 -26.64 -7.32 0.86
C LEU A 79 -27.73 -6.96 -0.15
N GLY A 80 -28.97 -6.87 0.32
CA GLY A 80 -30.10 -6.61 -0.56
C GLY A 80 -29.89 -5.30 -1.30
N ASN A 81 -30.19 -5.30 -2.60
CA ASN A 81 -30.43 -4.12 -3.44
C ASN A 81 -31.67 -3.32 -2.96
N ARG A 82 -31.86 -3.14 -1.64
CA ARG A 82 -32.99 -2.41 -1.09
C ARG A 82 -32.49 -1.21 -0.29
N LEU A 83 -32.84 -0.05 -0.87
CA LEU A 83 -32.81 1.33 -0.37
C LEU A 83 -31.51 2.08 -0.77
N HIS A 84 -31.45 2.84 -1.86
CA HIS A 84 -32.53 3.58 -2.54
C HIS A 84 -32.39 3.63 -4.08
N SER A 85 -33.43 3.07 -4.71
CA SER A 85 -34.18 3.53 -5.89
C SER A 85 -33.62 4.67 -6.76
N GLY A 86 -33.41 4.35 -8.04
CA GLY A 86 -33.24 5.26 -9.18
C GLY A 86 -31.88 5.10 -9.85
N GLU A 87 -31.54 3.90 -10.36
CA GLU A 87 -31.49 3.59 -11.81
C GLU A 87 -30.28 4.26 -12.49
N GLU A 88 -29.27 3.59 -13.06
CA GLU A 88 -29.15 2.24 -13.66
C GLU A 88 -27.68 1.74 -13.53
N LYS A 89 -27.37 0.61 -12.89
CA LYS A 89 -27.29 -0.78 -13.41
C LYS A 89 -26.34 -1.04 -14.60
N ALA A 90 -25.12 -1.50 -14.29
CA ALA A 90 -24.42 -2.68 -14.84
C ALA A 90 -22.90 -2.57 -14.52
N ASN A 91 -22.08 -3.57 -14.20
CA ASN A 91 -22.20 -5.01 -14.09
C ASN A 91 -20.97 -5.47 -13.27
N SER A 92 -21.10 -5.64 -11.96
CA SER A 92 -20.24 -6.62 -11.29
C SER A 92 -21.13 -7.54 -10.49
N ASP A 93 -21.63 -8.58 -11.16
CA ASP A 93 -22.23 -9.75 -10.52
C ASP A 93 -21.22 -10.48 -9.61
N THR A 94 -19.97 -9.99 -9.54
CA THR A 94 -18.95 -10.51 -8.65
C THR A 94 -19.25 -10.13 -7.21
N VAL A 95 -19.61 -11.12 -6.42
CA VAL A 95 -19.80 -11.00 -4.99
C VAL A 95 -18.46 -10.65 -4.31
N PRO A 96 -18.34 -9.52 -3.60
CA PRO A 96 -17.16 -9.18 -2.81
C PRO A 96 -16.85 -10.22 -1.72
N LEU A 97 -15.57 -10.43 -1.40
CA LEU A 97 -15.16 -11.41 -0.38
C LEU A 97 -15.64 -11.03 1.04
N GLU A 98 -15.98 -9.76 1.27
CA GLU A 98 -16.53 -9.24 2.52
C GLU A 98 -17.94 -9.78 2.80
N GLN A 99 -18.69 -10.14 1.75
CA GLN A 99 -20.05 -10.69 1.86
C GLN A 99 -20.06 -12.17 2.27
N TYR A 100 -18.92 -12.86 2.16
CA TYR A 100 -18.76 -14.24 2.64
C TYR A 100 -18.39 -14.21 4.12
N VAL A 101 -19.38 -14.41 4.99
CA VAL A 101 -19.24 -14.32 6.46
C VAL A 101 -19.25 -15.68 7.12
N GLY A 102 -18.52 -15.86 8.22
CA GLY A 102 -18.53 -17.12 8.95
C GLY A 102 -19.90 -17.41 9.61
N PRO A 103 -20.31 -18.68 9.79
CA PRO A 103 -21.62 -19.02 10.38
C PRO A 103 -21.78 -18.50 11.81
N HIS A 104 -20.67 -18.28 12.51
CA HIS A 104 -20.62 -17.76 13.88
C HIS A 104 -20.28 -16.26 13.92
N LEU A 105 -20.33 -15.55 12.78
CA LEU A 105 -20.08 -14.11 12.65
C LEU A 105 -18.72 -13.63 13.21
N GLY A 106 -17.72 -14.50 13.22
CA GLY A 106 -16.41 -14.22 13.80
C GLY A 106 -15.40 -13.58 12.85
N GLU A 107 -15.60 -13.71 11.53
CA GLU A 107 -14.73 -13.22 10.45
C GLU A 107 -15.44 -13.32 9.08
N ASN A 108 -14.94 -12.59 8.09
CA ASN A 108 -15.33 -12.72 6.68
C ASN A 108 -14.15 -13.22 5.82
N LEU A 109 -14.43 -13.62 4.58
CA LEU A 109 -13.42 -14.19 3.68
C LEU A 109 -12.35 -13.18 3.29
N ALA A 110 -12.70 -11.90 3.09
CA ALA A 110 -11.73 -10.83 2.82
C ALA A 110 -10.68 -10.70 3.94
N TRP A 111 -11.11 -10.66 5.19
CA TRP A 111 -10.22 -10.64 6.36
C TRP A 111 -9.38 -11.92 6.44
N ARG A 112 -9.98 -13.07 6.14
CA ARG A 112 -9.25 -14.34 6.10
C ARG A 112 -8.10 -14.28 5.09
N VAL A 113 -8.31 -13.72 3.90
CA VAL A 113 -7.24 -13.53 2.90
C VAL A 113 -6.11 -12.64 3.45
N GLN A 114 -6.42 -11.53 4.12
CA GLN A 114 -5.39 -10.68 4.74
C GLN A 114 -4.59 -11.42 5.83
N GLU A 115 -5.26 -12.26 6.63
CA GLU A 115 -4.60 -13.07 7.67
C GLU A 115 -3.74 -14.19 7.06
N VAL A 116 -4.12 -14.73 5.90
CA VAL A 116 -3.26 -15.64 5.11
C VAL A 116 -2.00 -14.92 4.67
N ASP A 117 -2.12 -13.75 4.04
CA ASP A 117 -0.96 -12.98 3.58
C ASP A 117 -0.01 -12.63 4.71
N ARG A 118 -0.56 -12.23 5.87
CA ARG A 118 0.22 -11.96 7.08
C ARG A 118 1.00 -13.19 7.55
N LYS A 119 0.37 -14.37 7.57
CA LYS A 119 1.03 -15.63 7.99
C LYS A 119 2.10 -16.08 7.00
N LEU A 120 1.83 -15.97 5.70
CA LEU A 120 2.83 -16.28 4.67
C LEU A 120 3.99 -15.29 4.67
N ALA A 121 3.76 -14.03 5.08
CA ALA A 121 4.79 -13.01 5.23
C ALA A 121 5.73 -13.26 6.42
N MET A 122 5.38 -14.11 7.39
CA MET A 122 6.21 -14.35 8.59
C MET A 122 7.59 -14.93 8.24
N ARG A 123 7.74 -15.59 7.09
CA ARG A 123 9.04 -16.07 6.59
C ARG A 123 9.98 -14.96 6.12
N ARG A 124 9.47 -13.75 5.88
CA ARG A 124 10.23 -12.63 5.28
C ARG A 124 11.06 -11.87 6.30
N GLY A 125 10.81 -12.07 7.61
CA GLY A 125 11.66 -11.52 8.66
C GLY A 125 13.09 -12.05 8.52
N GLU A 126 14.08 -11.18 8.69
CA GLU A 126 15.47 -11.48 8.37
C GLU A 126 16.01 -12.71 9.14
N SER A 127 15.76 -12.76 10.45
CA SER A 127 16.15 -13.91 11.30
C SER A 127 15.48 -15.22 10.90
N VAL A 128 14.20 -15.19 10.50
CA VAL A 128 13.47 -16.38 10.06
C VAL A 128 13.97 -16.85 8.69
N ARG A 129 14.26 -15.91 7.77
CA ARG A 129 14.85 -16.23 6.45
C ARG A 129 16.21 -16.89 6.59
N LEU A 130 17.09 -16.35 7.43
CA LEU A 130 18.41 -16.91 7.69
C LEU A 130 18.32 -18.33 8.29
N TRP A 131 17.39 -18.55 9.24
CA TRP A 131 17.17 -19.88 9.80
C TRP A 131 16.66 -20.88 8.76
N LEU A 132 15.77 -20.45 7.85
CA LEU A 132 15.28 -21.29 6.74
C LEU A 132 16.40 -21.62 5.74
N GLU A 133 17.27 -20.66 5.44
CA GLU A 133 18.45 -20.86 4.58
C GLU A 133 19.42 -21.88 5.19
N GLU A 134 19.61 -21.86 6.50
CA GLU A 134 20.49 -22.80 7.21
C GLU A 134 19.90 -24.22 7.26
N LYS A 135 18.61 -24.37 7.59
CA LYS A 135 17.98 -25.67 7.88
C LYS A 135 17.29 -26.30 6.67
N TYR A 136 16.96 -25.51 5.65
CA TYR A 136 16.25 -25.90 4.45
C TYR A 136 16.94 -25.32 3.20
N SER A 137 16.47 -24.19 2.66
CA SER A 137 17.01 -23.51 1.48
C SER A 137 16.59 -22.03 1.43
N ASP A 138 17.19 -21.27 0.51
CA ASP A 138 16.84 -19.88 0.19
C ASP A 138 15.52 -19.73 -0.60
N THR A 139 15.01 -20.83 -1.15
CA THR A 139 13.87 -20.86 -2.08
C THR A 139 12.64 -21.57 -1.52
N VAL A 140 12.51 -21.69 -0.20
CA VAL A 140 11.34 -22.31 0.47
C VAL A 140 10.04 -21.75 -0.08
N GLN A 141 9.25 -22.61 -0.71
CA GLN A 141 7.97 -22.25 -1.31
C GLN A 141 6.88 -22.24 -0.25
N SER A 142 6.16 -21.13 -0.12
CA SER A 142 5.13 -20.98 0.90
C SER A 142 3.73 -21.05 0.32
N TYR A 143 2.92 -21.95 0.85
CA TYR A 143 1.54 -22.18 0.41
C TYR A 143 0.60 -22.15 1.60
N ILE A 144 -0.68 -21.94 1.31
CA ILE A 144 -1.75 -22.23 2.25
C ILE A 144 -2.66 -23.32 1.68
N VAL A 145 -3.03 -24.27 2.53
CA VAL A 145 -4.16 -25.17 2.29
C VAL A 145 -5.36 -24.63 3.06
N LEU A 146 -6.22 -23.90 2.35
CA LEU A 146 -7.51 -23.45 2.87
C LEU A 146 -8.60 -24.40 2.39
N ARG A 147 -9.06 -25.30 3.27
CA ARG A 147 -10.18 -26.21 2.98
C ARG A 147 -11.47 -25.67 3.58
N GLY A 148 -12.61 -25.99 2.99
CA GLY A 148 -13.85 -25.38 3.41
C GLY A 148 -15.01 -25.60 2.47
N TYR A 149 -16.10 -24.91 2.77
CA TYR A 149 -17.29 -24.79 1.92
C TYR A 149 -17.73 -23.33 1.84
N LEU A 150 -18.31 -22.99 0.70
CA LEU A 150 -19.04 -21.74 0.51
C LEU A 150 -20.53 -22.05 0.40
N PHE A 151 -21.35 -21.39 1.22
CA PHE A 151 -22.78 -21.62 1.26
C PHE A 151 -23.51 -20.44 0.67
N GLU A 152 -24.48 -20.71 -0.19
CA GLU A 152 -25.35 -19.69 -0.78
C GLU A 152 -26.75 -19.74 -0.19
N PRO A 153 -27.51 -18.64 -0.21
CA PRO A 153 -28.87 -18.64 0.31
C PRO A 153 -29.73 -19.68 -0.42
N LEU A 154 -30.40 -20.55 0.35
CA LEU A 154 -31.18 -21.67 -0.17
C LEU A 154 -32.26 -21.22 -1.16
N HIS A 155 -32.87 -20.06 -0.93
CA HIS A 155 -33.87 -19.48 -1.83
C HIS A 155 -33.39 -19.25 -3.28
N ARG A 156 -32.07 -19.19 -3.53
CA ARG A 156 -31.50 -19.02 -4.87
C ARG A 156 -31.53 -20.30 -5.71
N PHE A 157 -31.62 -21.47 -5.07
CA PHE A 157 -31.70 -22.74 -5.77
C PHE A 157 -33.16 -23.08 -6.07
N VAL A 158 -33.41 -23.77 -7.17
CA VAL A 158 -34.69 -24.44 -7.44
C VAL A 158 -34.85 -25.63 -6.52
N SER A 159 -33.78 -26.41 -6.31
CA SER A 159 -33.76 -27.59 -5.45
C SER A 159 -32.44 -27.74 -4.68
N THR A 160 -32.44 -28.52 -3.60
CA THR A 160 -31.22 -28.76 -2.80
C THR A 160 -30.15 -29.53 -3.59
N SER A 161 -30.56 -30.35 -4.56
CA SER A 161 -29.68 -31.15 -5.43
C SER A 161 -28.80 -30.33 -6.40
N GLU A 162 -29.09 -29.05 -6.62
CA GLU A 162 -28.25 -28.20 -7.48
C GLU A 162 -26.86 -27.97 -6.89
N THR A 163 -26.74 -28.04 -5.56
CA THR A 163 -25.43 -27.97 -4.92
C THR A 163 -24.56 -29.18 -5.25
N THR A 164 -25.16 -30.32 -5.63
CA THR A 164 -24.50 -31.61 -5.90
C THR A 164 -23.74 -31.65 -7.24
N ILE A 165 -24.17 -30.87 -8.24
CA ILE A 165 -23.58 -30.82 -9.59
C ILE A 165 -22.10 -30.36 -9.54
N ALA A 166 -21.70 -29.68 -8.46
CA ALA A 166 -20.34 -29.18 -8.24
C ALA A 166 -19.43 -30.14 -7.42
N HIS A 167 -19.88 -31.35 -7.05
CA HIS A 167 -19.14 -32.24 -6.13
C HIS A 167 -18.90 -33.66 -6.67
N ASP A 168 -17.71 -34.21 -6.43
CA ASP A 168 -17.26 -35.56 -6.84
C ASP A 168 -17.25 -36.54 -5.65
N TRP A 169 -18.29 -37.38 -5.47
CA TRP A 169 -18.29 -38.37 -4.38
C TRP A 169 -19.06 -39.69 -4.62
N HIS A 170 -20.26 -39.69 -5.23
CA HIS A 170 -20.94 -40.96 -5.60
C HIS A 170 -21.85 -40.82 -6.84
N PHE A 171 -22.58 -39.71 -6.97
CA PHE A 171 -23.36 -39.35 -8.17
C PHE A 171 -22.48 -38.84 -9.32
N HIS A 172 -21.24 -38.50 -9.00
CA HIS A 172 -20.15 -38.28 -9.95
C HIS A 172 -18.97 -39.11 -9.42
N ARG A 173 -18.61 -40.17 -10.15
CA ARG A 173 -17.29 -40.80 -10.07
C ARG A 173 -16.47 -40.17 -11.18
N ASN A 174 -15.53 -39.30 -10.81
CA ASN A 174 -14.45 -38.74 -11.63
C ASN A 174 -14.59 -39.04 -13.14
N PRO A 175 -15.30 -38.20 -13.93
CA PRO A 175 -15.28 -38.34 -15.36
C PRO A 175 -13.86 -37.96 -15.81
N VAL A 176 -13.12 -38.96 -16.29
CA VAL A 176 -11.87 -38.73 -17.01
C VAL A 176 -12.11 -37.66 -18.08
N LYS A 177 -11.34 -36.56 -17.97
CA LYS A 177 -11.21 -35.42 -18.90
C LYS A 177 -12.51 -34.67 -19.19
N LEU A 178 -12.68 -33.50 -18.56
CA LEU A 178 -13.52 -32.44 -19.12
C LEU A 178 -13.04 -32.15 -20.55
N THR A 179 -13.78 -32.63 -21.54
CA THR A 179 -13.81 -32.07 -22.89
C THR A 179 -14.44 -30.68 -22.84
N GLU A 180 -13.85 -29.75 -23.59
CA GLU A 180 -13.95 -28.28 -23.50
C GLU A 180 -15.34 -27.63 -23.69
N ASN A 181 -16.47 -28.35 -23.65
CA ASN A 181 -17.75 -27.83 -24.17
C ASN A 181 -18.99 -27.98 -23.28
N THR A 182 -18.86 -27.87 -21.95
CA THR A 182 -20.05 -27.68 -21.09
C THR A 182 -19.93 -26.44 -20.22
N ALA A 183 -20.46 -25.35 -20.80
CA ALA A 183 -21.18 -24.23 -20.18
C ALA A 183 -20.88 -23.91 -18.70
N GLU A 184 -20.15 -22.81 -18.51
CA GLU A 184 -20.64 -21.63 -17.77
C GLU A 184 -21.42 -21.89 -16.47
N SER A 185 -20.84 -22.57 -15.50
CA SER A 185 -21.17 -22.26 -14.10
C SER A 185 -20.37 -21.03 -13.72
N GLN A 186 -20.95 -19.84 -13.93
CA GLN A 186 -20.35 -18.56 -13.59
C GLN A 186 -19.99 -18.55 -12.09
N ALA A 187 -18.71 -18.67 -11.77
CA ALA A 187 -18.25 -18.48 -10.41
C ALA A 187 -18.60 -17.05 -9.97
N LEU A 188 -19.45 -16.91 -8.96
CA LEU A 188 -19.87 -15.64 -8.36
C LEU A 188 -18.70 -14.74 -7.94
N ASN A 189 -17.49 -15.27 -7.82
CA ASN A 189 -16.27 -14.49 -7.70
C ASN A 189 -15.12 -15.23 -8.42
N PRO A 190 -14.42 -14.59 -9.38
CA PRO A 190 -13.35 -15.23 -10.15
C PRO A 190 -12.10 -15.57 -9.31
N ASN A 191 -11.98 -15.02 -8.10
CA ASN A 191 -10.90 -15.33 -7.16
C ASN A 191 -11.19 -16.61 -6.34
N ILE A 192 -12.34 -17.25 -6.54
CA ILE A 192 -12.74 -18.49 -5.89
C ILE A 192 -12.71 -19.59 -6.94
N ALA A 193 -11.97 -20.67 -6.67
CA ALA A 193 -11.85 -21.79 -7.59
C ALA A 193 -13.24 -22.38 -7.93
N ALA A 194 -13.45 -22.69 -9.21
CA ALA A 194 -14.75 -23.18 -9.71
C ALA A 194 -15.13 -24.54 -9.09
N ASP A 195 -14.13 -25.35 -8.75
CA ASP A 195 -14.23 -26.65 -8.08
C ASP A 195 -14.28 -26.54 -6.54
N HIS A 196 -14.43 -25.33 -5.98
CA HIS A 196 -14.60 -25.17 -4.55
C HIS A 196 -15.95 -25.71 -4.10
N LEU A 197 -15.93 -26.58 -3.09
CA LEU A 197 -17.11 -27.16 -2.46
C LEU A 197 -18.19 -26.10 -2.10
N ARG A 198 -19.42 -26.31 -2.56
CA ARG A 198 -20.59 -25.45 -2.30
C ARG A 198 -21.66 -26.11 -1.43
N GLY A 199 -22.53 -25.31 -0.84
CA GLY A 199 -23.71 -25.76 -0.12
C GLY A 199 -24.76 -24.66 -0.05
N TRP A 200 -25.82 -24.89 0.71
CA TRP A 200 -26.90 -23.91 0.90
C TRP A 200 -27.01 -23.43 2.35
N TRP A 201 -27.63 -22.29 2.61
CA TRP A 201 -27.97 -21.86 3.97
C TRP A 201 -29.34 -21.18 4.04
N THR A 202 -30.03 -21.29 5.17
CA THR A 202 -31.34 -20.65 5.37
C THR A 202 -31.59 -20.21 6.82
N THR A 203 -32.37 -19.14 6.97
CA THR A 203 -32.99 -18.70 8.23
C THR A 203 -34.50 -18.96 8.26
N ASP A 204 -35.11 -19.33 7.13
CA ASP A 204 -36.54 -19.63 6.98
C ASP A 204 -36.75 -21.10 6.61
N MET A 205 -36.39 -21.97 7.56
CA MET A 205 -36.38 -23.41 7.31
C MET A 205 -37.78 -24.02 7.17
N GLU A 206 -38.81 -23.43 7.77
CA GLU A 206 -40.17 -23.99 7.74
C GLU A 206 -40.81 -23.81 6.37
N THR A 207 -40.40 -22.77 5.63
CA THR A 207 -40.95 -22.45 4.32
C THR A 207 -40.03 -22.93 3.20
N ASP A 208 -38.74 -22.61 3.28
CA ASP A 208 -37.80 -22.76 2.17
C ASP A 208 -37.41 -24.24 1.96
N LEU A 209 -36.94 -24.90 3.02
CA LEU A 209 -36.40 -26.26 2.92
C LEU A 209 -37.41 -27.31 2.40
N PRO A 210 -38.66 -27.39 2.92
CA PRO A 210 -39.64 -28.32 2.39
C PRO A 210 -39.97 -28.10 0.90
N ALA A 211 -39.99 -26.84 0.45
CA ALA A 211 -40.26 -26.52 -0.94
C ALA A 211 -39.10 -26.98 -1.85
N LYS A 212 -37.85 -26.72 -1.45
CA LYS A 212 -36.67 -27.10 -2.24
C LYS A 212 -36.43 -28.61 -2.29
N VAL A 213 -36.73 -29.32 -1.20
CA VAL A 213 -36.64 -30.80 -1.16
C VAL A 213 -37.70 -31.42 -2.06
N ARG A 214 -38.94 -30.91 -2.04
CA ARG A 214 -40.00 -31.38 -2.96
C ARG A 214 -39.70 -31.10 -4.44
N ALA A 215 -38.87 -30.11 -4.71
CA ALA A 215 -38.45 -29.76 -6.07
C ALA A 215 -37.35 -30.68 -6.63
N ASN A 216 -36.74 -31.53 -5.80
CA ASN A 216 -35.85 -32.58 -6.29
C ASN A 216 -36.64 -33.52 -7.22
N ASN A 217 -36.04 -33.98 -8.32
CA ASN A 217 -36.71 -34.89 -9.25
C ASN A 217 -36.84 -36.29 -8.61
N LEU A 218 -37.90 -36.49 -7.83
CA LEU A 218 -38.12 -37.66 -6.97
C LEU A 218 -38.11 -39.00 -7.71
N ALA A 219 -38.37 -39.01 -9.03
CA ALA A 219 -38.44 -40.23 -9.83
C ALA A 219 -37.08 -40.96 -9.96
N GLU A 220 -35.94 -40.27 -9.78
CA GLU A 220 -34.60 -40.85 -9.98
C GLU A 220 -33.75 -40.91 -8.71
N LEU A 221 -34.06 -40.09 -7.70
CA LEU A 221 -33.20 -39.89 -6.53
C LEU A 221 -33.64 -40.63 -5.27
N GLY A 222 -34.90 -41.10 -5.15
CA GLY A 222 -35.40 -41.79 -3.96
C GLY A 222 -35.92 -40.87 -2.85
N GLU A 223 -36.17 -41.42 -1.66
CA GLU A 223 -36.63 -40.66 -0.48
C GLU A 223 -35.48 -39.83 0.11
N SER A 224 -35.77 -38.61 0.59
CA SER A 224 -34.80 -37.78 1.31
C SER A 224 -34.87 -38.00 2.82
N ARG A 225 -33.72 -38.26 3.43
CA ARG A 225 -33.52 -38.23 4.89
C ARG A 225 -32.45 -37.21 5.25
N PHE A 226 -32.41 -36.78 6.51
CA PHE A 226 -31.55 -35.70 6.96
C PHE A 226 -30.69 -36.10 8.14
N VAL A 227 -29.41 -35.77 8.09
CA VAL A 227 -28.45 -36.05 9.17
C VAL A 227 -27.88 -34.72 9.65
N ILE A 228 -28.04 -34.44 10.95
CA ILE A 228 -27.39 -33.28 11.58
C ILE A 228 -25.93 -33.64 11.81
N LEU A 229 -25.03 -32.99 11.06
CA LEU A 229 -23.64 -33.40 10.98
C LEU A 229 -22.84 -33.02 12.24
N PRO A 230 -22.27 -33.99 12.97
CA PRO A 230 -21.20 -33.72 13.92
C PRO A 230 -20.02 -33.06 13.21
N LYS A 231 -19.28 -32.19 13.93
CA LYS A 231 -18.15 -31.41 13.35
C LYS A 231 -17.14 -32.25 12.58
N LEU A 232 -16.92 -33.51 12.97
CA LEU A 232 -15.96 -34.41 12.33
C LEU A 232 -16.36 -34.81 10.89
N HIS A 233 -17.67 -34.81 10.57
CA HIS A 233 -18.20 -35.11 9.24
C HIS A 233 -18.33 -33.88 8.34
N TRP A 234 -17.94 -32.69 8.81
CA TRP A 234 -18.09 -31.45 8.03
C TRP A 234 -17.17 -31.39 6.80
N LEU A 235 -16.15 -32.24 6.72
CA LEU A 235 -15.12 -32.21 5.67
C LEU A 235 -15.23 -33.33 4.62
N CYS A 236 -16.08 -34.33 4.86
CA CYS A 236 -16.30 -35.45 3.96
C CYS A 236 -17.80 -35.68 3.74
N PRO A 237 -18.20 -36.23 2.58
CA PRO A 237 -19.56 -36.73 2.40
C PRO A 237 -19.85 -37.86 3.40
N ILE A 238 -21.12 -37.99 3.77
CA ILE A 238 -21.59 -39.12 4.57
C ILE A 238 -22.22 -40.19 3.68
N VAL A 239 -22.09 -41.44 4.13
CA VAL A 239 -22.86 -42.58 3.64
C VAL A 239 -23.57 -43.15 4.86
N ALA A 240 -24.86 -43.41 4.72
CA ALA A 240 -25.67 -44.01 5.76
C ALA A 240 -26.14 -45.41 5.33
N THR A 241 -26.41 -46.25 6.31
CA THR A 241 -26.87 -47.62 6.15
C THR A 241 -28.26 -47.77 6.74
N GLU A 242 -29.07 -48.63 6.13
CA GLU A 242 -30.37 -49.02 6.65
C GLU A 242 -30.27 -50.33 7.41
N ASP A 243 -30.65 -50.33 8.70
CA ASP A 243 -30.77 -51.57 9.47
C ASP A 243 -31.96 -52.38 8.96
N GLY A 244 -31.69 -53.54 8.36
CA GLY A 244 -32.72 -54.41 7.78
C GLY A 244 -33.74 -54.97 8.78
N SER A 245 -33.52 -54.83 10.10
CA SER A 245 -34.46 -55.28 11.13
C SER A 245 -35.37 -54.18 11.66
N SER A 246 -34.88 -52.95 11.79
CA SER A 246 -35.64 -51.80 12.31
C SER A 246 -36.10 -50.81 11.23
N GLY A 247 -35.53 -50.87 10.02
CA GLY A 247 -35.72 -49.88 8.95
C GLY A 247 -35.11 -48.52 9.28
N GLN A 248 -34.31 -48.42 10.35
CA GLN A 248 -33.68 -47.17 10.75
C GLN A 248 -32.45 -46.90 9.88
N VAL A 249 -32.36 -45.68 9.37
CA VAL A 249 -31.21 -45.20 8.59
C VAL A 249 -30.27 -44.43 9.53
N PHE A 250 -28.98 -44.75 9.51
CA PHE A 250 -27.98 -44.09 10.35
C PHE A 250 -26.62 -44.03 9.66
N VAL A 251 -25.83 -43.03 10.02
CA VAL A 251 -24.40 -42.97 9.68
C VAL A 251 -23.66 -43.76 10.75
N GLU A 252 -22.98 -44.83 10.34
CA GLU A 252 -22.16 -45.66 11.22
C GLU A 252 -21.04 -44.82 11.89
N GLY A 253 -20.93 -44.97 13.20
CA GLY A 253 -19.84 -44.45 14.01
C GLY A 253 -18.61 -45.35 13.98
N ASP A 254 -17.66 -45.07 14.89
CA ASP A 254 -16.52 -45.96 15.15
C ASP A 254 -16.28 -46.02 16.66
N ASP A 255 -16.65 -47.16 17.25
CA ASP A 255 -16.50 -47.44 18.68
C ASP A 255 -15.04 -47.33 19.16
N ARG A 256 -14.06 -47.67 18.31
CA ARG A 256 -12.63 -47.58 18.66
C ARG A 256 -12.19 -46.14 18.81
N LEU A 257 -12.83 -45.23 18.09
CA LEU A 257 -12.61 -43.78 18.16
C LEU A 257 -13.59 -43.07 19.08
N GLY A 258 -14.57 -43.79 19.63
CA GLY A 258 -15.66 -43.24 20.46
C GLY A 258 -16.59 -42.32 19.67
N ILE A 259 -16.76 -42.57 18.38
CA ILE A 259 -17.66 -41.82 17.50
C ILE A 259 -19.00 -42.57 17.48
N PRO A 260 -20.10 -41.95 17.96
CA PRO A 260 -21.41 -42.61 17.99
C PRO A 260 -22.07 -42.64 16.61
N ASP A 261 -22.99 -43.59 16.43
CA ASP A 261 -23.89 -43.61 15.28
C ASP A 261 -24.78 -42.35 15.26
N VAL A 262 -25.08 -41.86 14.05
CA VAL A 262 -25.93 -40.68 13.86
C VAL A 262 -27.17 -41.07 13.08
N ALA A 263 -28.33 -41.08 13.76
CA ALA A 263 -29.60 -41.38 13.12
C ALA A 263 -29.99 -40.34 12.07
N ALA A 264 -30.55 -40.82 10.96
CA ALA A 264 -31.16 -39.96 9.96
C ALA A 264 -32.62 -39.68 10.31
N LEU A 265 -33.02 -38.44 10.10
CA LEU A 265 -34.34 -37.90 10.40
C LEU A 265 -35.16 -37.77 9.12
N SER A 266 -36.47 -37.99 9.23
CA SER A 266 -37.42 -37.47 8.25
C SER A 266 -37.42 -35.93 8.27
N LEU A 267 -38.02 -35.32 7.24
CA LEU A 267 -38.14 -33.86 7.18
C LEU A 267 -38.91 -33.30 8.39
N ASP A 268 -40.01 -33.94 8.80
CA ASP A 268 -40.82 -33.49 9.93
C ASP A 268 -40.06 -33.59 11.26
N GLU A 269 -39.31 -34.69 11.46
CA GLU A 269 -38.45 -34.86 12.64
C GLU A 269 -37.32 -33.83 12.68
N LEU A 270 -36.73 -33.48 11.53
CA LEU A 270 -35.74 -32.40 11.43
C LEU A 270 -36.37 -31.05 11.82
N LEU A 271 -37.54 -30.71 11.26
CA LEU A 271 -38.23 -29.44 11.56
C LEU A 271 -38.54 -29.34 13.06
N GLN A 272 -38.99 -30.43 13.68
CA GLN A 272 -39.24 -30.48 15.11
C GLN A 272 -37.94 -30.30 15.91
N PHE A 273 -36.87 -31.03 15.56
CA PHE A 273 -35.58 -30.94 16.25
C PHE A 273 -35.04 -29.51 16.25
N VAL A 274 -35.02 -28.84 15.10
CA VAL A 274 -34.45 -27.50 15.00
C VAL A 274 -35.27 -26.47 15.77
N ARG A 275 -36.61 -26.61 15.75
CA ARG A 275 -37.50 -25.78 16.56
C ARG A 275 -37.16 -25.89 18.05
N GLU A 276 -37.00 -27.11 18.55
CA GLU A 276 -36.59 -27.33 19.93
C GLU A 276 -35.18 -26.80 20.22
N HIS A 277 -34.23 -26.99 19.31
CA HIS A 277 -32.84 -26.55 19.46
C HIS A 277 -32.76 -25.02 19.66
N PHE A 278 -33.42 -24.24 18.81
CA PHE A 278 -33.40 -22.77 18.94
C PHE A 278 -34.33 -22.24 20.04
N GLN A 279 -35.41 -22.95 20.40
CA GLN A 279 -36.26 -22.58 21.54
C GLN A 279 -35.60 -22.82 22.91
N LYS A 280 -34.87 -23.94 23.08
CA LYS A 280 -34.15 -24.28 24.32
C LYS A 280 -33.08 -23.23 24.69
N VAL A 281 -32.46 -22.59 23.71
CA VAL A 281 -31.47 -21.52 23.92
C VAL A 281 -32.14 -20.19 24.32
N SER A 282 -33.39 -19.96 23.88
CA SER A 282 -34.15 -18.73 24.20
C SER A 282 -34.67 -18.70 25.64
N THR A 283 -34.74 -19.86 26.31
CA THR A 283 -35.38 -20.04 27.63
C THR A 283 -34.41 -20.32 28.77
N SER A 284 -33.12 -20.57 28.51
CA SER A 284 -32.12 -20.77 29.56
C SER A 284 -31.62 -19.41 30.09
N GLU A 285 -32.33 -18.85 31.05
CA GLU A 285 -31.74 -17.91 32.01
C GLU A 285 -30.54 -18.61 32.69
N THR A 286 -29.40 -17.92 32.79
CA THR A 286 -28.25 -18.27 33.66
C THR A 286 -27.49 -19.58 33.34
N ASN A 287 -26.84 -19.65 32.18
CA ASN A 287 -25.51 -20.27 32.13
C ASN A 287 -24.48 -19.15 32.07
N GLU A 288 -23.50 -19.16 32.98
CA GLU A 288 -22.44 -18.13 33.16
C GLU A 288 -21.57 -17.87 31.90
N SER A 289 -21.84 -18.55 30.79
CA SER A 289 -21.28 -18.31 29.47
C SER A 289 -22.40 -17.98 28.48
N GLY A 290 -22.77 -16.69 28.35
CA GLY A 290 -23.80 -16.17 27.43
C GLY A 290 -23.69 -16.75 26.01
N GLY A 291 -24.48 -17.80 25.74
CA GLY A 291 -24.38 -18.63 24.55
C GLY A 291 -25.33 -18.17 23.46
N VAL A 292 -24.78 -17.70 22.34
CA VAL A 292 -25.52 -17.58 21.07
C VAL A 292 -25.86 -19.00 20.58
N ALA A 293 -27.07 -19.21 20.07
CA ALA A 293 -27.47 -20.53 19.58
C ALA A 293 -26.54 -20.98 18.44
N MET A 294 -26.07 -22.23 18.52
CA MET A 294 -25.08 -22.74 17.55
C MET A 294 -25.77 -23.04 16.21
N PRO A 295 -25.20 -22.55 15.08
CA PRO A 295 -25.59 -22.95 13.74
C PRO A 295 -25.55 -24.48 13.55
N LEU A 296 -26.56 -25.03 12.86
CA LEU A 296 -26.64 -26.46 12.55
C LEU A 296 -26.21 -26.70 11.10
N LEU A 297 -25.28 -27.63 10.88
CA LEU A 297 -24.95 -28.13 9.53
C LEU A 297 -25.68 -29.45 9.32
N VAL A 298 -26.45 -29.54 8.24
CA VAL A 298 -27.30 -30.70 7.92
C VAL A 298 -26.92 -31.24 6.55
N ALA A 299 -26.86 -32.57 6.43
CA ALA A 299 -26.78 -33.27 5.15
C ALA A 299 -28.13 -33.87 4.79
N GLU A 300 -28.52 -33.75 3.53
CA GLU A 300 -29.61 -34.49 2.92
C GLU A 300 -29.02 -35.73 2.25
N ILE A 301 -29.57 -36.91 2.57
CA ILE A 301 -29.16 -38.20 2.01
C ILE A 301 -30.35 -38.83 1.29
N VAL A 302 -30.05 -39.61 0.25
CA VAL A 302 -31.06 -40.33 -0.55
C VAL A 302 -30.64 -41.77 -0.84
N SER A 303 -31.61 -42.65 -1.04
CA SER A 303 -31.36 -44.07 -1.31
C SER A 303 -30.98 -44.30 -2.78
N SER A 304 -29.92 -45.07 -3.02
CA SER A 304 -29.49 -45.39 -4.40
C SER A 304 -30.38 -46.47 -5.02
N SER A 305 -30.80 -46.28 -6.27
CA SER A 305 -31.55 -47.28 -7.04
C SER A 305 -30.77 -48.58 -7.32
N LYS A 306 -29.45 -48.58 -7.10
CA LYS A 306 -28.56 -49.74 -7.35
C LYS A 306 -28.23 -50.56 -6.10
N ASP A 307 -28.37 -49.99 -4.91
CA ASP A 307 -27.95 -50.63 -3.65
C ASP A 307 -28.93 -50.23 -2.53
N VAL A 308 -29.94 -51.07 -2.28
CA VAL A 308 -31.11 -50.73 -1.45
C VAL A 308 -30.73 -50.47 0.03
N GLN A 309 -29.56 -50.91 0.47
CA GLN A 309 -29.09 -50.73 1.86
C GLN A 309 -28.27 -49.47 2.10
N LEU A 310 -27.82 -48.77 1.05
CA LEU A 310 -26.92 -47.62 1.16
C LEU A 310 -27.59 -46.31 0.74
N TRP A 311 -27.40 -45.32 1.60
CA TRP A 311 -27.90 -43.97 1.44
C TRP A 311 -26.73 -43.01 1.25
N TYR A 312 -26.79 -42.19 0.22
CA TYR A 312 -25.71 -41.31 -0.17
C TYR A 312 -26.11 -39.85 0.00
N GLU A 313 -25.14 -39.04 0.42
CA GLU A 313 -25.35 -37.60 0.51
C GLU A 313 -25.67 -36.99 -0.86
N LEU A 314 -26.81 -36.30 -0.91
CA LEU A 314 -27.25 -35.48 -2.02
C LEU A 314 -26.75 -34.05 -1.82
N SER A 315 -27.04 -33.42 -0.69
CA SER A 315 -26.72 -32.00 -0.45
C SER A 315 -26.34 -31.73 1.00
N ARG A 316 -25.78 -30.55 1.28
CA ARG A 316 -25.59 -30.07 2.66
C ARG A 316 -25.79 -28.58 2.80
N GLY A 317 -26.21 -28.17 4.00
CA GLY A 317 -26.42 -26.75 4.27
C GLY A 317 -26.54 -26.35 5.73
N PHE A 318 -26.43 -25.05 5.97
CA PHE A 318 -26.55 -24.43 7.29
C PHE A 318 -27.96 -23.96 7.58
N ILE A 319 -28.44 -24.26 8.79
CA ILE A 319 -29.67 -23.70 9.35
C ILE A 319 -29.30 -22.76 10.51
N LEU A 320 -29.81 -21.54 10.45
CA LEU A 320 -29.46 -20.42 11.34
C LEU A 320 -30.71 -19.87 12.03
N ASP A 321 -30.55 -19.36 13.25
CA ASP A 321 -31.64 -18.66 13.95
C ASP A 321 -31.67 -17.18 13.52
N PRO A 322 -32.77 -16.71 12.89
CA PRO A 322 -32.89 -15.31 12.46
C PRO A 322 -32.81 -14.31 13.61
N LYS A 323 -33.06 -14.70 14.86
CA LYS A 323 -33.02 -13.80 16.01
C LYS A 323 -31.60 -13.43 16.43
N CYS A 324 -30.61 -14.26 16.13
CA CYS A 324 -29.24 -14.09 16.62
C CYS A 324 -28.17 -14.05 15.51
N TRP A 325 -28.56 -14.21 14.24
CA TRP A 325 -27.64 -14.15 13.11
C TRP A 325 -27.87 -12.90 12.25
N ASP A 326 -27.08 -11.84 12.52
CA ASP A 326 -27.00 -10.62 11.70
C ASP A 326 -25.57 -10.40 11.14
N PRO A 327 -25.36 -10.64 9.84
CA PRO A 327 -24.06 -10.51 9.19
C PRO A 327 -23.69 -9.08 8.76
N SER A 328 -24.62 -8.14 8.81
CA SER A 328 -24.49 -6.79 8.23
C SER A 328 -23.25 -6.03 8.74
N PRO A 329 -22.99 -5.97 10.06
CA PRO A 329 -21.92 -5.09 10.54
C PRO A 329 -20.51 -5.64 10.26
N LEU A 330 -20.39 -6.96 10.01
CA LEU A 330 -19.14 -7.59 9.55
C LEU A 330 -18.88 -7.35 8.04
N CYS A 331 -19.93 -7.05 7.26
CA CYS A 331 -19.82 -6.71 5.84
C CYS A 331 -19.42 -5.24 5.62
N HIS A 332 -19.89 -4.30 6.46
CA HIS A 332 -19.67 -2.86 6.29
C HIS A 332 -18.42 -2.31 7.02
N GLU A 333 -18.06 -2.83 8.20
CA GLU A 333 -16.88 -2.39 8.97
C GLU A 333 -15.99 -3.57 9.41
N PRO A 334 -15.29 -4.25 8.47
CA PRO A 334 -14.60 -5.53 8.73
C PRO A 334 -13.58 -5.49 9.87
N ALA A 335 -12.96 -4.33 10.13
CA ALA A 335 -11.91 -4.15 11.13
C ALA A 335 -12.42 -3.90 12.57
N ARG A 336 -13.72 -3.64 12.78
CA ARG A 336 -14.28 -3.23 14.09
C ARG A 336 -15.14 -4.29 14.77
N PHE A 337 -15.67 -5.27 14.03
CA PHE A 337 -16.79 -6.09 14.50
C PHE A 337 -16.49 -7.07 15.65
N ARG A 338 -15.23 -7.49 15.86
CA ARG A 338 -14.93 -8.57 16.82
C ARG A 338 -15.04 -8.20 18.31
N ARG A 339 -15.38 -6.96 18.66
CA ARG A 339 -15.33 -6.45 20.05
C ARG A 339 -16.68 -6.19 20.73
N THR A 340 -17.80 -6.17 20.02
CA THR A 340 -19.08 -5.73 20.60
C THR A 340 -19.91 -6.83 21.26
N LEU A 341 -19.58 -8.12 21.07
CA LEU A 341 -20.40 -9.22 21.61
C LEU A 341 -19.83 -9.93 22.84
N ARG A 342 -18.58 -9.67 23.27
CA ARG A 342 -18.03 -10.26 24.51
C ARG A 342 -17.08 -9.30 25.25
N ARG A 343 -17.51 -8.91 26.45
CA ARG A 343 -16.82 -8.19 27.56
C ARG A 343 -16.79 -6.65 27.56
N ASN A 344 -17.61 -6.12 28.48
CA ASN A 344 -17.29 -4.96 29.32
C ASN A 344 -16.00 -5.23 30.13
N VAL A 345 -14.82 -4.93 29.60
CA VAL A 345 -13.60 -4.69 30.39
C VAL A 345 -12.68 -3.77 29.58
N GLU A 346 -12.30 -2.63 30.15
CA GLU A 346 -11.19 -1.79 29.67
C GLU A 346 -9.90 -2.61 29.66
N THR A 347 -9.51 -3.13 28.49
CA THR A 347 -8.19 -3.72 28.26
C THR A 347 -7.68 -3.30 26.89
N GLU A 348 -6.40 -2.95 26.85
CA GLU A 348 -5.69 -2.41 25.70
C GLU A 348 -5.77 -3.26 24.42
N ARG A 349 -5.50 -2.60 23.30
CA ARG A 349 -5.84 -3.03 21.93
C ARG A 349 -5.00 -4.23 21.44
N GLU A 350 -5.35 -5.46 21.82
CA GLU A 350 -4.56 -6.67 21.44
C GLU A 350 -4.20 -6.83 19.94
N TYR A 351 -5.06 -6.39 19.01
CA TYR A 351 -4.84 -6.54 17.56
C TYR A 351 -4.26 -5.32 16.84
N GLY A 352 -4.28 -4.14 17.49
CA GLY A 352 -3.49 -2.98 17.04
C GLY A 352 -2.00 -3.17 17.37
N ILE A 353 -1.74 -3.84 18.50
CA ILE A 353 -0.39 -4.15 19.00
C ILE A 353 0.33 -5.17 18.08
N ARG A 354 -0.39 -6.13 17.46
CA ARG A 354 0.23 -7.11 16.54
C ARG A 354 0.69 -6.54 15.19
N ARG A 355 0.24 -5.32 14.80
CA ARG A 355 0.78 -4.61 13.62
C ARG A 355 2.08 -3.85 13.94
N THR A 356 2.34 -3.57 15.22
CA THR A 356 3.53 -2.86 15.72
C THR A 356 4.61 -3.78 16.28
N ASP A 357 4.32 -5.06 16.51
CA ASP A 357 5.35 -6.05 16.84
C ASP A 357 6.16 -6.34 15.56
N CYS A 358 7.30 -5.66 15.45
CA CYS A 358 8.19 -5.68 14.31
C CYS A 358 8.62 -7.13 13.98
N THR A 359 8.22 -7.66 12.83
CA THR A 359 8.69 -8.97 12.33
C THR A 359 10.19 -8.98 12.04
N ASP A 360 10.82 -7.81 12.00
CA ASP A 360 12.24 -7.68 11.70
C ASP A 360 13.12 -8.13 12.88
N GLU A 361 12.58 -8.18 14.11
CA GLU A 361 13.30 -8.63 15.32
C GLU A 361 12.88 -10.02 15.84
N ALA A 362 11.96 -10.71 15.18
CA ALA A 362 11.43 -11.99 15.63
C ALA A 362 12.25 -13.19 15.09
N PHE A 363 12.48 -14.22 15.92
CA PHE A 363 13.29 -15.40 15.57
C PHE A 363 12.57 -16.72 15.87
N ILE A 364 13.04 -17.83 15.27
CA ILE A 364 12.49 -19.16 15.52
C ILE A 364 12.88 -19.61 16.93
N LYS A 365 11.89 -19.97 17.75
CA LYS A 365 12.11 -20.48 19.10
C LYS A 365 12.93 -21.78 19.01
N PRO A 366 14.07 -21.89 19.71
CA PRO A 366 14.87 -23.10 19.72
C PRO A 366 14.07 -24.28 20.29
N ASP A 367 14.28 -25.48 19.74
CA ASP A 367 13.73 -26.71 20.34
C ASP A 367 14.41 -26.99 21.70
N ALA A 368 13.74 -27.71 22.60
CA ALA A 368 14.29 -28.02 23.93
C ALA A 368 15.64 -28.77 23.85
N ASP A 369 15.81 -29.61 22.83
CA ASP A 369 17.06 -30.34 22.55
C ASP A 369 18.13 -29.45 21.85
N GLU A 370 17.71 -28.42 21.10
CA GLU A 370 18.62 -27.40 20.52
C GLU A 370 19.10 -26.41 21.58
N ALA A 371 18.29 -26.12 22.59
CA ALA A 371 18.70 -25.34 23.75
C ALA A 371 19.81 -26.08 24.55
N THR A 372 19.75 -27.41 24.61
CA THR A 372 20.81 -28.23 25.23
C THR A 372 22.05 -28.37 24.32
N ALA A 373 21.87 -28.31 22.99
CA ALA A 373 22.99 -28.27 22.03
C ALA A 373 23.65 -26.88 21.92
N GLN A 374 22.96 -25.81 22.31
CA GLN A 374 23.51 -24.45 22.38
C GLN A 374 24.53 -24.27 23.52
N ASP A 375 24.42 -25.05 24.61
CA ASP A 375 25.45 -25.12 25.65
C ASP A 375 26.77 -25.73 25.15
N LEU A 376 26.76 -26.52 24.05
CA LEU A 376 27.96 -27.09 23.44
C LEU A 376 28.69 -26.14 22.47
N LYS A 377 28.10 -24.99 22.11
CA LYS A 377 28.69 -23.98 21.20
C LYS A 377 29.12 -22.69 21.91
N GLN A 378 29.21 -22.70 23.23
CA GLN A 378 29.72 -21.57 24.01
C GLN A 378 31.25 -21.66 24.08
N HIS A 379 31.95 -20.61 23.64
CA HIS A 379 33.40 -20.54 23.85
C HIS A 379 33.66 -20.30 25.34
N SER A 380 34.42 -21.18 25.97
CA SER A 380 34.81 -21.06 27.37
C SER A 380 36.16 -20.36 27.45
N PHE A 381 36.17 -19.12 27.96
CA PHE A 381 37.41 -18.40 28.21
C PHE A 381 38.15 -19.01 29.41
N ALA A 382 39.47 -19.16 29.28
CA ALA A 382 40.31 -19.65 30.36
C ALA A 382 40.28 -18.67 31.55
N ASP A 383 39.98 -19.16 32.75
CA ASP A 383 39.88 -18.38 34.01
C ASP A 383 39.33 -16.93 33.84
N PRO A 384 38.00 -16.76 33.84
CA PRO A 384 37.34 -15.45 33.70
C PRO A 384 37.88 -14.33 34.60
N ALA A 385 38.49 -14.67 35.74
CA ALA A 385 39.08 -13.70 36.66
C ALA A 385 40.37 -13.07 36.11
N SER A 386 41.21 -13.84 35.41
CA SER A 386 42.55 -13.40 34.97
C SER A 386 42.64 -12.96 33.52
N VAL A 387 41.60 -13.16 32.70
CA VAL A 387 41.58 -12.65 31.31
C VAL A 387 41.66 -11.12 31.29
N GLY A 388 42.81 -10.57 30.90
CA GLY A 388 43.00 -9.14 30.66
C GLY A 388 42.66 -8.74 29.22
N PRO A 389 42.73 -7.43 28.90
CA PRO A 389 42.44 -6.91 27.55
C PRO A 389 43.25 -7.58 26.44
N ARG A 390 44.54 -7.84 26.71
CA ARG A 390 45.47 -8.43 25.73
C ARG A 390 45.18 -9.92 25.54
N GLU A 391 44.98 -10.64 26.62
CA GLU A 391 44.70 -12.08 26.63
C GLU A 391 43.37 -12.37 25.91
N LEU A 392 42.33 -11.57 26.18
CA LEU A 392 41.04 -11.65 25.50
C LEU A 392 41.19 -11.49 23.97
N CYS A 393 41.95 -10.48 23.55
CA CYS A 393 42.15 -10.20 22.14
C CYS A 393 42.94 -11.31 21.44
N GLN A 394 44.00 -11.80 22.06
CA GLN A 394 44.81 -12.90 21.52
C GLN A 394 44.00 -14.19 21.40
N GLU A 395 43.18 -14.50 22.41
CA GLU A 395 42.31 -15.67 22.40
C GLU A 395 41.25 -15.58 21.29
N LEU A 396 40.55 -14.46 21.18
CA LEU A 396 39.54 -14.25 20.13
C LEU A 396 40.15 -14.27 18.71
N VAL A 397 41.34 -13.70 18.52
CA VAL A 397 42.06 -13.76 17.24
C VAL A 397 42.49 -15.20 16.93
N SER A 398 43.01 -15.92 17.92
CA SER A 398 43.39 -17.33 17.78
C SER A 398 42.20 -18.21 17.41
N VAL A 399 41.05 -18.01 18.06
CA VAL A 399 39.82 -18.77 17.77
C VAL A 399 39.28 -18.46 16.38
N LEU A 400 39.30 -17.18 15.96
CA LEU A 400 38.86 -16.79 14.62
C LEU A 400 39.82 -17.18 13.50
N SER A 401 41.10 -17.43 13.81
CA SER A 401 42.12 -17.82 12.83
C SER A 401 42.30 -19.33 12.70
N ALA A 402 41.75 -20.13 13.62
CA ALA A 402 41.70 -21.58 13.50
C ALA A 402 40.90 -22.00 12.24
N GLY A 403 41.49 -22.85 11.40
CA GLY A 403 40.92 -23.25 10.10
C GLY A 403 39.64 -24.07 10.20
N ASP A 404 39.42 -24.71 11.34
CA ASP A 404 38.16 -25.35 11.69
C ASP A 404 37.27 -24.28 12.32
N MET A 405 36.27 -23.77 11.58
CA MET A 405 35.31 -22.76 12.04
C MET A 405 34.40 -23.32 13.15
N LEU A 406 34.97 -23.58 14.33
CA LEU A 406 34.27 -24.14 15.49
C LEU A 406 33.25 -23.17 16.08
N PHE A 407 33.48 -21.86 15.93
CA PHE A 407 32.62 -20.80 16.47
C PHE A 407 32.32 -19.73 15.41
N ILE A 408 31.04 -19.37 15.24
CA ILE A 408 30.66 -18.24 14.40
C ILE A 408 30.71 -16.92 15.18
N HIS A 409 30.72 -15.78 14.47
CA HIS A 409 30.79 -14.45 15.09
C HIS A 409 29.72 -14.22 16.18
N ALA A 410 28.51 -14.76 15.98
CA ALA A 410 27.42 -14.66 16.96
C ALA A 410 27.72 -15.43 18.26
N ASP A 411 28.37 -16.58 18.18
CA ASP A 411 28.73 -17.39 19.34
C ASP A 411 29.81 -16.68 20.17
N LEU A 412 30.85 -16.17 19.50
CA LEU A 412 31.91 -15.39 20.15
C LEU A 412 31.38 -14.08 20.74
N LYS A 413 30.45 -13.39 20.07
CA LYS A 413 29.79 -12.19 20.63
C LYS A 413 29.04 -12.53 21.92
N ARG A 414 28.30 -13.65 21.94
CA ARG A 414 27.55 -14.11 23.13
C ARG A 414 28.50 -14.44 24.28
N SER A 415 29.48 -15.32 24.05
CA SER A 415 30.44 -15.72 25.07
C SER A 415 31.24 -14.53 25.62
N THR A 416 31.66 -13.61 24.74
CA THR A 416 32.42 -12.41 25.16
C THR A 416 31.56 -11.47 26.01
N ARG A 417 30.27 -11.33 25.68
CA ARG A 417 29.32 -10.54 26.49
C ARG A 417 29.13 -11.13 27.88
N GLU A 418 29.03 -12.44 27.99
CA GLU A 418 28.88 -13.15 29.27
C GLU A 418 30.14 -13.01 30.13
N LEU A 419 31.34 -13.12 29.55
CA LEU A 419 32.60 -12.87 30.25
C LEU A 419 32.64 -11.45 30.84
N LEU A 420 32.27 -10.43 30.05
CA LEU A 420 32.31 -9.04 30.52
C LEU A 420 31.23 -8.73 31.55
N LEU A 421 30.02 -9.31 31.42
CA LEU A 421 28.98 -9.21 32.46
C LEU A 421 29.42 -9.87 33.77
N TRP A 422 30.01 -11.06 33.68
CA TRP A 422 30.55 -11.75 34.85
C TRP A 422 31.65 -10.91 35.53
N LYS A 423 32.56 -10.30 34.77
CA LYS A 423 33.57 -9.38 35.32
C LYS A 423 32.95 -8.14 35.97
N ARG A 424 31.89 -7.58 35.37
CA ARG A 424 31.14 -6.44 35.93
C ARG A 424 30.52 -6.76 37.29
N GLU A 425 30.00 -7.97 37.46
CA GLU A 425 29.37 -8.44 38.70
C GLU A 425 30.39 -8.78 39.81
N ASN A 426 31.59 -9.24 39.44
CA ASN A 426 32.59 -9.77 40.38
C ASN A 426 33.80 -8.84 40.65
N SER A 427 33.86 -7.64 40.03
CA SER A 427 34.97 -6.67 40.21
C SER A 427 34.57 -5.45 41.06
N ASP A 428 35.49 -4.97 41.89
CA ASP A 428 35.32 -3.79 42.75
C ASP A 428 35.04 -2.52 41.93
N ALA A 429 34.12 -1.67 42.40
CA ALA A 429 33.66 -0.46 41.70
C ALA A 429 34.78 0.52 41.30
N VAL A 430 35.91 0.54 42.02
CA VAL A 430 37.08 1.40 41.76
C VAL A 430 37.91 0.93 40.54
N SER A 431 37.75 -0.34 40.12
CA SER A 431 38.47 -0.93 38.97
C SER A 431 37.66 -0.92 37.66
N ARG A 432 36.42 -0.43 37.68
CA ARG A 432 35.44 -0.51 36.58
C ARG A 432 35.62 0.60 35.53
N ASN A 433 36.82 0.77 34.98
CA ASN A 433 37.00 1.63 33.80
C ASN A 433 36.84 0.79 32.53
N GLU A 434 35.58 0.57 32.13
CA GLU A 434 35.20 -0.17 30.92
C GLU A 434 35.75 0.50 29.64
N SER A 435 35.85 1.84 29.62
CA SER A 435 36.48 2.60 28.53
C SER A 435 37.98 2.30 28.42
N ALA A 436 38.71 2.31 29.53
CA ALA A 436 40.13 1.96 29.55
C ALA A 436 40.37 0.48 29.20
N PHE A 437 39.46 -0.42 29.59
CA PHE A 437 39.55 -1.84 29.21
C PHE A 437 39.38 -2.02 27.70
N LEU A 438 38.39 -1.37 27.10
CA LEU A 438 38.18 -1.37 25.65
C LEU A 438 39.36 -0.72 24.91
N ARG A 439 39.85 0.43 25.39
CA ARG A 439 41.02 1.11 24.84
C ARG A 439 42.25 0.21 24.85
N SER A 440 42.54 -0.43 25.97
CA SER A 440 43.68 -1.35 26.11
C SER A 440 43.53 -2.59 25.22
N SER A 441 42.30 -3.06 25.01
CA SER A 441 41.98 -4.17 24.09
C SER A 441 42.29 -3.79 22.64
N LEU A 442 41.82 -2.61 22.22
CA LEU A 442 42.09 -2.08 20.88
C LEU A 442 43.56 -1.72 20.69
N GLU A 443 44.21 -1.14 21.70
CA GLU A 443 45.65 -0.86 21.67
C GLU A 443 46.45 -2.15 21.45
N SER A 444 46.10 -3.22 22.16
CA SER A 444 46.74 -4.54 21.97
C SER A 444 46.46 -5.13 20.58
N LEU A 445 45.26 -4.96 20.03
CA LEU A 445 44.92 -5.46 18.69
C LEU A 445 45.62 -4.68 17.59
N VAL A 446 45.72 -3.36 17.73
CA VAL A 446 46.18 -2.47 16.66
C VAL A 446 47.69 -2.23 16.70
N LEU A 447 48.29 -2.14 17.90
CA LEU A 447 49.73 -1.94 18.06
C LEU A 447 50.51 -3.25 18.25
N GLY A 448 49.81 -4.37 18.47
CA GLY A 448 50.40 -5.71 18.67
C GLY A 448 51.04 -6.35 17.43
N GLY A 449 50.97 -5.70 16.26
CA GLY A 449 51.66 -6.13 15.03
C GLY A 449 50.97 -7.21 14.21
N ASP A 450 49.70 -7.55 14.51
CA ASP A 450 48.89 -8.45 13.69
C ASP A 450 47.88 -7.67 12.83
N ASP A 451 48.28 -7.29 11.61
CA ASP A 451 47.42 -6.63 10.62
C ASP A 451 46.39 -7.60 9.98
N SER A 452 46.11 -8.73 10.62
CA SER A 452 45.20 -9.73 10.09
C SER A 452 43.77 -9.19 9.98
N LYS A 453 43.04 -9.69 8.96
CA LYS A 453 41.58 -9.53 8.85
C LYS A 453 40.85 -9.95 10.13
N HIS A 454 41.43 -10.86 10.91
CA HIS A 454 40.86 -11.36 12.16
C HIS A 454 40.96 -10.33 13.29
N ALA A 455 42.07 -9.61 13.44
CA ALA A 455 42.20 -8.52 14.43
C ALA A 455 41.10 -7.46 14.28
N ARG A 456 40.75 -7.08 13.04
CA ARG A 456 39.62 -6.16 12.78
C ARG A 456 38.26 -6.76 13.14
N ARG A 457 38.04 -8.05 12.84
CA ARG A 457 36.79 -8.75 13.20
C ARG A 457 36.62 -8.83 14.71
N VAL A 458 37.70 -9.11 15.45
CA VAL A 458 37.70 -9.07 16.92
C VAL A 458 37.42 -7.67 17.42
N GLY A 459 38.07 -6.64 16.84
CA GLY A 459 37.81 -5.25 17.19
C GLY A 459 36.33 -4.86 17.08
N TYR A 460 35.68 -5.17 15.95
CA TYR A 460 34.25 -4.88 15.79
C TYR A 460 33.36 -5.74 16.68
N LEU A 461 33.74 -7.00 16.94
CA LEU A 461 33.04 -7.86 17.89
C LEU A 461 33.05 -7.25 19.30
N LEU A 462 34.20 -6.73 19.75
CA LEU A 462 34.29 -6.04 21.04
C LEU A 462 33.40 -4.81 21.09
N LEU A 463 33.43 -3.94 20.07
CA LEU A 463 32.55 -2.76 20.02
C LEU A 463 31.07 -3.13 20.12
N ASP A 464 30.67 -4.16 19.38
CA ASP A 464 29.31 -4.70 19.38
C ASP A 464 28.87 -5.29 20.73
N VAL A 465 29.82 -5.85 21.50
CA VAL A 465 29.56 -6.34 22.85
C VAL A 465 29.41 -5.16 23.81
N PHE A 466 30.35 -4.21 23.79
CA PHE A 466 30.33 -3.03 24.66
C PHE A 466 29.09 -2.15 24.44
N ASP A 467 28.64 -1.98 23.20
CA ASP A 467 27.39 -1.28 22.86
C ASP A 467 26.16 -1.97 23.49
N GLY A 468 26.10 -3.31 23.42
CA GLY A 468 25.02 -4.11 24.00
C GLY A 468 25.05 -4.30 25.53
N LEU A 469 26.03 -3.71 26.22
CA LEU A 469 26.14 -3.76 27.68
C LEU A 469 25.44 -2.58 28.39
N ASN A 470 24.82 -1.65 27.65
CA ASN A 470 24.12 -0.45 28.14
C ASN A 470 24.95 0.35 29.17
N PRO A 471 25.68 1.40 28.76
CA PRO A 471 26.35 2.28 29.72
C PRO A 471 25.27 3.01 30.53
N THR A 472 24.97 2.53 31.74
CA THR A 472 24.22 3.30 32.73
C THR A 472 25.05 4.53 33.06
N SER A 473 24.44 5.69 32.87
CA SER A 473 25.00 7.02 32.76
C SER A 473 25.63 7.58 34.05
N ASP A 474 26.62 6.92 34.64
CA ASP A 474 27.38 7.45 35.79
C ASP A 474 28.85 7.01 35.75
N PHE A 475 29.62 7.50 34.76
CA PHE A 475 31.08 7.37 34.77
C PHE A 475 31.71 8.57 35.50
N ASN A 476 31.94 8.43 36.81
CA ASN A 476 32.65 9.42 37.63
C ASN A 476 34.18 9.23 37.57
N HIS A 477 34.84 9.61 36.48
CA HIS A 477 36.31 9.74 36.43
C HIS A 477 36.75 10.97 35.64
N SER A 478 37.99 11.41 35.82
CA SER A 478 38.60 12.58 35.15
C SER A 478 38.53 12.46 33.63
N THR A 479 37.54 13.12 33.03
CA THR A 479 37.07 12.97 31.64
C THR A 479 38.05 13.47 30.57
N ALA A 480 38.88 14.46 30.89
CA ALA A 480 39.85 15.03 29.95
C ALA A 480 41.06 14.11 29.68
N GLN A 481 41.52 13.35 30.69
CA GLN A 481 42.66 12.44 30.55
C GLN A 481 42.31 11.23 29.67
N GLU A 482 41.09 10.68 29.79
CA GLU A 482 40.66 9.55 28.96
C GLU A 482 40.50 9.96 27.49
N CYS A 483 40.00 11.17 27.22
CA CYS A 483 39.95 11.72 25.86
C CYS A 483 41.35 11.86 25.25
N SER A 484 42.32 12.38 26.02
CA SER A 484 43.73 12.47 25.58
C SER A 484 44.31 11.08 25.26
N CYS A 485 44.09 10.07 26.10
CA CYS A 485 44.54 8.69 25.85
C CYS A 485 43.93 8.08 24.56
N TRP A 486 42.65 8.35 24.28
CA TRP A 486 42.00 7.90 23.04
C TRP A 486 42.55 8.61 21.79
N VAL A 487 42.82 9.91 21.91
CA VAL A 487 43.42 10.70 20.82
C VAL A 487 44.87 10.27 20.56
N ASP A 488 45.64 9.99 21.59
CA ASP A 488 47.00 9.45 21.47
C ASP A 488 47.00 8.12 20.73
N LEU A 489 46.08 7.20 21.06
CA LEU A 489 45.92 5.95 20.33
C LEU A 489 45.58 6.24 18.86
N LEU A 490 44.60 7.11 18.58
CA LEU A 490 44.22 7.47 17.20
C LEU A 490 45.41 8.06 16.41
N ALA A 491 46.20 8.95 17.02
CA ALA A 491 47.38 9.54 16.42
C ALA A 491 48.49 8.50 16.16
N GLN A 492 48.70 7.56 17.08
CA GLN A 492 49.62 6.44 16.90
C GLN A 492 49.19 5.54 15.73
N VAL A 493 47.91 5.20 15.62
CA VAL A 493 47.37 4.43 14.49
C VAL A 493 47.56 5.20 13.18
N ALA A 494 47.29 6.50 13.17
CA ALA A 494 47.42 7.33 11.99
C ALA A 494 48.88 7.60 11.55
N SER A 495 49.85 7.40 12.45
CA SER A 495 51.28 7.66 12.17
C SER A 495 51.90 6.70 11.15
N ALA A 496 51.34 5.50 10.96
CA ALA A 496 51.83 4.47 10.05
C ALA A 496 50.71 3.97 9.13
N SER A 497 50.97 3.95 7.81
CA SER A 497 49.94 3.72 6.77
C SER A 497 49.40 2.28 6.70
N ASP A 498 50.18 1.31 7.17
CA ASP A 498 49.79 -0.09 7.36
C ASP A 498 48.63 -0.24 8.37
N ARG A 499 48.60 0.62 9.40
CA ARG A 499 47.57 0.59 10.45
C ARG A 499 46.31 1.41 10.14
N TRP A 500 46.25 2.12 9.02
CA TRP A 500 45.12 3.00 8.69
C TRP A 500 43.77 2.26 8.60
N GLU A 501 43.80 0.96 8.33
CA GLU A 501 42.65 0.06 8.33
C GLU A 501 41.88 0.05 9.67
N PHE A 502 42.53 0.43 10.77
CA PHE A 502 41.96 0.46 12.13
C PHE A 502 41.43 1.84 12.55
N LEU A 503 41.61 2.89 11.74
CA LEU A 503 41.19 4.25 12.11
C LEU A 503 39.68 4.37 12.41
N ASN A 504 38.84 3.76 11.58
CA ASN A 504 37.39 3.74 11.82
C ASN A 504 36.98 2.90 13.04
N LEU A 505 37.77 1.87 13.38
CA LEU A 505 37.54 1.06 14.56
C LEU A 505 37.77 1.90 15.83
N VAL A 506 38.90 2.62 15.88
CA VAL A 506 39.22 3.52 16.99
C VAL A 506 38.21 4.67 17.07
N LEU A 507 37.84 5.30 15.94
CA LEU A 507 36.83 6.37 15.94
C LEU A 507 35.46 5.92 16.45
N ARG A 508 35.01 4.70 16.10
CA ARG A 508 33.76 4.13 16.63
C ARG A 508 33.86 3.84 18.13
N ALA A 509 35.05 3.45 18.63
CA ALA A 509 35.29 3.26 20.06
C ALA A 509 35.21 4.60 20.83
N ILE A 510 35.77 5.67 20.27
CA ILE A 510 35.71 7.02 20.84
C ILE A 510 34.26 7.50 20.93
N ASP A 511 33.49 7.35 19.84
CA ASP A 511 32.07 7.76 19.77
C ASP A 511 31.18 6.95 20.74
N LEU A 512 31.56 5.70 21.04
CA LEU A 512 30.86 4.83 21.99
C LEU A 512 31.19 5.14 23.46
N THR A 513 32.41 5.61 23.75
CA THR A 513 32.94 5.71 25.12
C THR A 513 33.03 7.11 25.68
N LEU A 514 33.15 8.15 24.84
CA LEU A 514 33.25 9.53 25.28
C LEU A 514 31.93 10.27 25.11
N SER A 515 31.59 11.11 26.09
CA SER A 515 30.42 11.97 25.99
C SER A 515 30.71 13.22 25.16
N VAL A 516 29.64 13.89 24.74
CA VAL A 516 29.71 15.18 24.04
C VAL A 516 30.47 16.24 24.85
N ALA A 517 30.31 16.23 26.18
CA ALA A 517 30.97 17.17 27.08
C ALA A 517 32.48 16.94 27.14
N ASP A 518 32.92 15.68 27.14
CA ASP A 518 34.33 15.30 27.21
C ASP A 518 35.09 15.76 25.97
N ILE A 519 34.48 15.55 24.81
CA ILE A 519 35.02 15.97 23.51
C ILE A 519 35.09 17.51 23.43
N ALA A 520 34.05 18.22 23.89
CA ALA A 520 34.03 19.67 23.89
C ALA A 520 35.11 20.26 24.82
N GLN A 521 35.30 19.67 26.01
CA GLN A 521 36.31 20.09 26.98
C GLN A 521 37.74 19.90 26.45
N TRP A 522 38.02 18.75 25.83
CA TRP A 522 39.33 18.47 25.23
C TRP A 522 39.62 19.39 24.03
N THR A 523 38.62 19.64 23.18
CA THR A 523 38.74 20.52 22.01
C THR A 523 38.98 21.99 22.41
N ALA A 524 38.63 22.39 23.64
CA ALA A 524 38.95 23.73 24.14
C ALA A 524 40.41 23.87 24.62
N SER A 525 41.08 22.78 25.02
CA SER A 525 42.42 22.80 25.63
C SER A 525 43.58 22.56 24.66
N GLU A 526 43.40 21.78 23.59
CA GLU A 526 44.50 21.41 22.65
C GLU A 526 43.97 21.29 21.22
N THR A 527 44.40 22.15 20.28
CA THR A 527 43.76 22.17 18.94
C THR A 527 44.65 22.25 17.69
N SER A 528 45.97 22.09 17.75
CA SER A 528 46.78 22.25 16.52
C SER A 528 47.73 21.09 16.15
N SER A 529 48.44 20.46 17.08
CA SER A 529 49.46 19.45 16.75
C SER A 529 48.90 18.02 16.59
N THR A 530 47.91 17.64 17.38
CA THR A 530 47.50 16.23 17.58
C THR A 530 46.70 15.64 16.42
N LEU A 531 46.01 16.47 15.63
CA LEU A 531 45.26 16.06 14.43
C LEU A 531 46.02 16.33 13.11
N SER A 532 47.34 16.52 13.17
CA SER A 532 48.19 16.75 11.98
C SER A 532 48.20 15.58 10.99
N PHE A 533 47.79 14.37 11.44
CA PHE A 533 47.65 13.21 10.56
C PHE A 533 46.52 13.35 9.53
N VAL A 534 45.53 14.22 9.74
CA VAL A 534 44.45 14.50 8.77
C VAL A 534 45.05 14.95 7.44
N ASP A 535 46.10 15.78 7.49
CA ASP A 535 46.77 16.29 6.29
C ASP A 535 47.49 15.15 5.54
N LYS A 536 48.02 14.14 6.26
CA LYS A 536 48.60 12.92 5.66
C LYS A 536 47.54 12.05 4.97
N LEU A 537 46.35 11.89 5.56
CA LEU A 537 45.25 11.12 4.96
C LEU A 537 44.74 11.79 3.68
N LEU A 538 44.61 13.12 3.68
CA LEU A 538 44.20 13.90 2.51
C LEU A 538 45.25 13.86 1.39
N ALA A 539 46.53 13.90 1.75
CA ALA A 539 47.64 13.78 0.79
C ALA A 539 47.65 12.43 0.05
N ALA A 540 47.07 11.37 0.64
CA ALA A 540 46.96 10.06 0.01
C ALA A 540 45.95 10.02 -1.16
N ARG A 541 45.10 11.05 -1.32
CA ARG A 541 44.11 11.17 -2.41
C ARG A 541 43.27 9.92 -2.64
N ASN A 542 42.84 9.27 -1.56
CA ASN A 542 42.05 8.05 -1.62
C ASN A 542 40.68 8.28 -0.96
N PRO A 543 39.56 8.06 -1.67
CA PRO A 543 38.21 8.27 -1.13
C PRO A 543 37.94 7.53 0.19
N ARG A 544 38.61 6.40 0.38
CA ARG A 544 38.55 5.63 1.63
C ARG A 544 39.05 6.41 2.83
N TRP A 545 40.18 7.10 2.70
CA TRP A 545 40.80 7.88 3.77
C TRP A 545 40.15 9.25 3.91
N ASN A 546 39.63 9.82 2.83
CA ASN A 546 38.77 10.99 2.86
C ASN A 546 37.51 10.75 3.71
N ALA A 547 36.87 9.58 3.58
CA ALA A 547 35.75 9.21 4.43
C ALA A 547 36.13 9.12 5.92
N VAL A 548 37.33 8.64 6.24
CA VAL A 548 37.86 8.65 7.63
C VAL A 548 38.03 10.08 8.14
N VAL A 549 38.54 11.00 7.31
CA VAL A 549 38.66 12.42 7.67
C VAL A 549 37.29 13.04 8.00
N VAL A 550 36.23 12.69 7.27
CA VAL A 550 34.87 13.14 7.60
C VAL A 550 34.40 12.59 8.95
N GLU A 551 34.70 11.31 9.25
CA GLU A 551 34.37 10.72 10.55
C GLU A 551 35.16 11.36 11.70
N VAL A 552 36.44 11.71 11.51
CA VAL A 552 37.21 12.50 12.49
C VAL A 552 36.52 13.82 12.79
N ILE A 553 36.09 14.56 11.75
CA ILE A 553 35.38 15.84 11.91
C ILE A 553 34.06 15.65 12.67
N ARG A 554 33.33 14.56 12.39
CA ARG A 554 32.08 14.22 13.06
C ARG A 554 32.27 13.90 14.53
N VAL A 555 33.17 12.95 14.84
CA VAL A 555 33.41 12.47 16.21
C VAL A 555 33.92 13.62 17.09
N PHE A 556 34.90 14.38 16.62
CA PHE A 556 35.49 15.49 17.39
C PHE A 556 34.71 16.81 17.28
N ARG A 557 33.57 16.82 16.58
CA ARG A 557 32.70 17.99 16.40
C ARG A 557 33.42 19.26 15.98
N LEU A 558 34.32 19.14 15.00
CA LEU A 558 35.14 20.24 14.50
C LEU A 558 34.33 21.15 13.55
N TYR A 559 33.14 21.60 14.00
CA TYR A 559 32.07 22.21 13.20
C TYR A 559 32.10 23.75 13.14
N GLU A 560 32.84 24.41 14.01
CA GLU A 560 33.04 25.86 13.87
C GLU A 560 33.85 26.17 12.61
N PRO A 561 33.59 27.30 11.91
CA PRO A 561 34.05 27.54 10.55
C PRO A 561 35.56 27.84 10.54
N LYS A 562 36.36 26.79 10.73
CA LYS A 562 37.79 26.85 10.48
C LYS A 562 37.97 26.85 8.97
N PRO A 563 38.83 27.72 8.41
CA PRO A 563 39.24 27.65 7.01
C PRO A 563 39.75 26.25 6.62
N LYS A 564 40.17 25.43 7.60
CA LYS A 564 40.57 24.04 7.40
C LYS A 564 39.42 23.14 6.91
N VAL A 565 38.20 23.21 7.45
CA VAL A 565 37.07 22.34 7.00
C VAL A 565 36.66 22.70 5.57
N ARG A 566 36.60 24.00 5.25
CA ARG A 566 36.35 24.46 3.88
C ARG A 566 37.46 24.05 2.92
N SER A 567 38.73 24.11 3.34
CA SER A 567 39.87 23.61 2.55
C SER A 567 39.77 22.10 2.27
N ILE A 568 39.34 21.30 3.27
CA ILE A 568 39.11 19.86 3.11
C ILE A 568 37.97 19.61 2.12
N PHE A 569 36.87 20.36 2.22
CA PHE A 569 35.76 20.27 1.26
C PHE A 569 36.20 20.59 -0.16
N THR A 570 36.94 21.69 -0.37
CA THR A 570 37.51 22.03 -1.68
C THR A 570 38.42 20.91 -2.19
N THR A 571 39.23 20.31 -1.30
CA THR A 571 40.08 19.17 -1.64
C THR A 571 39.27 17.96 -2.12
N PHE A 572 38.11 17.66 -1.51
CA PHE A 572 37.23 16.57 -1.97
C PHE A 572 36.57 16.88 -3.31
N VAL A 573 36.13 18.12 -3.51
CA VAL A 573 35.58 18.58 -4.79
C VAL A 573 36.62 18.49 -5.91
N ASP A 574 37.85 18.94 -5.66
CA ASP A 574 38.97 18.87 -6.60
C ASP A 574 39.35 17.42 -6.94
N GLN A 575 39.24 16.51 -5.97
CA GLN A 575 39.44 15.07 -6.18
C GLN A 575 38.24 14.38 -6.82
N SER A 576 37.12 15.09 -7.06
CA SER A 576 35.84 14.51 -7.50
C SER A 576 35.29 13.43 -6.55
N ASP A 577 35.66 13.47 -5.26
CA ASP A 577 35.12 12.58 -4.23
C ASP A 577 33.81 13.15 -3.68
N TRP A 578 32.78 13.04 -4.52
CA TRP A 578 31.45 13.57 -4.25
C TRP A 578 30.79 12.98 -3.01
N GLN A 579 31.12 11.74 -2.66
CA GLN A 579 30.53 11.06 -1.50
C GLN A 579 31.09 11.62 -0.18
N SER A 580 32.39 11.85 -0.10
CA SER A 580 33.01 12.49 1.08
C SER A 580 32.63 13.97 1.17
N ALA A 581 32.56 14.68 0.04
CA ALA A 581 32.10 16.06 0.00
C ALA A 581 30.64 16.21 0.47
N GLU A 582 29.73 15.35 -0.01
CA GLU A 582 28.32 15.29 0.43
C GLU A 582 28.21 15.05 1.92
N ARG A 583 28.92 14.04 2.44
CA ARG A 583 28.89 13.72 3.88
C ARG A 583 29.46 14.85 4.73
N LEU A 584 30.56 15.47 4.30
CA LEU A 584 31.16 16.59 5.03
C LEU A 584 30.22 17.80 5.09
N ALA A 585 29.56 18.15 3.98
CA ALA A 585 28.61 19.25 3.94
C ALA A 585 27.38 18.99 4.83
N ILE A 586 26.92 17.74 4.91
CA ILE A 586 25.83 17.32 5.81
C ILE A 586 26.25 17.39 7.29
N VAL A 587 27.44 16.91 7.60
CA VAL A 587 27.99 16.87 8.97
C VAL A 587 28.28 18.28 9.49
N ALA A 588 28.86 19.15 8.66
CA ALA A 588 29.18 20.53 9.02
C ALA A 588 27.98 21.48 8.94
N GLN A 589 26.92 21.12 8.19
CA GLN A 589 25.75 21.96 7.91
C GLN A 589 26.10 23.37 7.38
N ASP A 590 27.23 23.53 6.69
CA ASP A 590 27.67 24.81 6.12
C ASP A 590 26.86 25.13 4.85
N PRO A 591 26.16 26.27 4.79
CA PRO A 591 25.32 26.65 3.66
C PRO A 591 26.07 26.78 2.33
N ASP A 592 27.32 27.27 2.36
CA ASP A 592 28.13 27.49 1.16
C ASP A 592 28.55 26.15 0.54
N MET A 593 28.94 25.18 1.38
CA MET A 593 29.26 23.82 0.94
C MET A 593 28.03 23.11 0.35
N LEU A 594 26.88 23.20 1.01
CA LEU A 594 25.62 22.62 0.55
C LEU A 594 25.17 23.23 -0.79
N GLN A 595 25.28 24.54 -0.95
CA GLN A 595 24.93 25.24 -2.19
C GLN A 595 25.88 24.87 -3.34
N SER A 596 27.19 24.76 -3.06
CA SER A 596 28.21 24.35 -4.04
C SER A 596 27.95 22.94 -4.57
N LEU A 597 27.63 21.98 -3.69
CA LEU A 597 27.26 20.62 -4.09
C LEU A 597 25.92 20.57 -4.80
N PHE A 598 24.94 21.36 -4.38
CA PHE A 598 23.64 21.41 -5.05
C PHE A 598 23.79 21.84 -6.51
N LYS A 599 24.61 22.87 -6.77
CA LYS A 599 24.94 23.33 -8.13
C LYS A 599 25.67 22.24 -8.92
N THR A 600 26.68 21.61 -8.32
CA THR A 600 27.52 20.61 -8.98
C THR A 600 26.75 19.31 -9.27
N PHE A 601 25.98 18.79 -8.32
CA PHE A 601 25.15 17.59 -8.51
C PHE A 601 23.98 17.82 -9.46
N SER A 602 23.47 19.05 -9.56
CA SER A 602 22.50 19.44 -10.59
C SER A 602 23.12 19.37 -11.99
N LEU A 603 24.33 19.91 -12.17
CA LEU A 603 25.06 19.83 -13.45
C LEU A 603 25.41 18.38 -13.83
N LEU A 604 25.71 17.53 -12.84
CA LEU A 604 26.07 16.13 -13.04
C LEU A 604 24.86 15.16 -13.06
N ASN A 605 23.62 15.66 -12.98
CA ASN A 605 22.39 14.85 -12.94
C ASN A 605 22.35 13.77 -11.81
N MET A 606 22.98 14.05 -10.67
CA MET A 606 23.06 13.11 -9.54
C MET A 606 21.80 13.17 -8.64
N THR A 607 20.66 12.74 -9.19
CA THR A 607 19.31 12.87 -8.60
C THR A 607 19.14 12.27 -7.19
N LYS A 608 19.85 11.18 -6.87
CA LYS A 608 19.81 10.57 -5.52
C LYS A 608 20.54 11.43 -4.47
N ALA A 609 21.65 12.06 -4.84
CA ALA A 609 22.42 12.92 -3.93
C ALA A 609 21.72 14.26 -3.68
N LEU A 610 21.11 14.85 -4.73
CA LEU A 610 20.27 16.05 -4.60
C LEU A 610 19.11 15.85 -3.61
N LYS A 611 18.41 14.71 -3.69
CA LYS A 611 17.33 14.37 -2.76
C LYS A 611 17.79 14.21 -1.31
N ARG A 612 19.05 13.81 -1.08
CA ARG A 612 19.63 13.68 0.27
C ARG A 612 20.04 15.03 0.84
N LEU A 613 20.71 15.87 0.04
CA LEU A 613 21.03 17.25 0.43
C LEU A 613 19.78 18.07 0.77
N GLN A 614 18.70 17.88 0.01
CA GLN A 614 17.40 18.53 0.26
C GLN A 614 16.73 18.13 1.58
N LYS A 615 17.05 16.95 2.14
CA LYS A 615 16.50 16.50 3.43
C LYS A 615 17.23 17.09 4.63
N VAL A 616 18.47 17.55 4.46
CA VAL A 616 19.33 18.05 5.55
C VAL A 616 19.21 19.57 5.70
N GLY A 617 18.82 20.30 4.66
CA GLY A 617 18.61 21.76 4.68
C GLY A 617 17.41 22.27 5.51
N THR A 618 16.73 21.40 6.28
CA THR A 618 15.70 21.80 7.25
C THR A 618 16.28 21.71 8.67
N PRO A 619 16.45 22.83 9.41
CA PRO A 619 16.99 22.79 10.76
C PRO A 619 16.03 22.03 11.68
N SER A 620 16.50 20.93 12.29
CA SER A 620 15.76 20.16 13.28
C SER A 620 15.90 20.78 14.67
N SER A 621 14.80 21.23 15.27
CA SER A 621 14.73 21.57 16.70
C SER A 621 14.50 20.30 17.53
N THR A 622 15.46 19.97 18.39
CA THR A 622 15.36 18.95 19.45
C THR A 622 15.37 19.62 20.82
N SER A 623 14.61 19.03 21.75
CA SER A 623 14.19 19.50 23.07
C SER A 623 15.23 20.19 23.97
N LEU A 624 14.84 21.31 24.58
CA LEU A 624 15.20 21.66 25.97
C LEU A 624 13.98 22.28 26.67
N GLU A 625 13.60 21.68 27.81
CA GLU A 625 12.65 22.25 28.76
C GLU A 625 13.27 23.50 29.43
N LEU A 626 12.53 24.62 29.51
CA LEU A 626 12.36 25.45 30.72
C LEU A 626 11.58 26.74 30.40
N THR A 627 10.44 26.88 31.10
CA THR A 627 9.83 28.12 31.61
C THR A 627 9.39 29.26 30.66
N THR A 628 8.06 29.44 30.62
CA THR A 628 7.30 30.70 30.68
C THR A 628 7.60 31.87 29.73
N GLN A 629 6.50 32.38 29.15
CA GLN A 629 6.33 33.63 28.40
C GLN A 629 6.59 33.55 26.88
N ARG A 630 5.54 33.17 26.13
CA ARG A 630 5.38 33.58 24.74
C ARG A 630 4.29 34.64 24.63
N THR A 631 4.71 35.89 24.62
CA THR A 631 3.99 37.00 23.99
C THR A 631 4.83 37.50 22.82
N GLY A 632 4.21 37.59 21.64
CA GLY A 632 4.55 38.60 20.63
C GLY A 632 5.32 38.13 19.39
N HIS A 633 4.75 38.52 18.25
CA HIS A 633 5.36 38.81 16.95
C HIS A 633 5.56 37.67 15.94
N LEU A 634 4.52 37.48 15.10
CA LEU A 634 4.69 37.09 13.71
C LEU A 634 4.48 38.33 12.85
N ALA A 635 5.59 38.93 12.41
CA ALA A 635 5.62 39.84 11.27
C ALA A 635 5.96 39.00 10.03
N ALA A 636 5.40 39.38 8.88
CA ALA A 636 5.52 38.71 7.61
C ALA A 636 6.99 38.50 7.20
N ASP A 637 7.40 37.23 7.07
CA ASP A 637 8.63 36.85 6.39
C ASP A 637 8.36 35.60 5.54
N GLU A 638 8.74 35.65 4.26
CA GLU A 638 8.34 34.75 3.16
C GLU A 638 8.93 33.33 3.24
N THR A 639 9.49 32.91 4.37
CA THR A 639 10.16 31.61 4.55
C THR A 639 9.30 30.54 5.24
N SER A 640 8.02 30.79 5.46
CA SER A 640 7.19 30.07 6.45
C SER A 640 6.30 28.93 5.92
N LEU A 641 6.53 28.38 4.72
CA LEU A 641 5.69 27.28 4.17
C LEU A 641 6.31 25.87 4.29
N ASN A 642 7.51 25.76 4.85
CA ASN A 642 8.13 24.46 5.16
C ASN A 642 7.73 23.89 6.53
N SER A 643 6.96 24.64 7.31
CA SER A 643 6.30 24.13 8.50
C SER A 643 4.99 23.47 8.07
N LEU A 644 4.96 22.14 8.10
CA LEU A 644 3.70 21.41 8.02
C LEU A 644 2.76 21.94 9.11
N GLY A 645 1.50 22.23 8.76
CA GLY A 645 0.49 22.63 9.73
C GLY A 645 0.15 21.47 10.66
N ASP A 646 -0.64 21.74 11.71
CA ASP A 646 -1.04 20.64 12.61
C ASP A 646 -1.78 19.51 11.83
N PRO A 647 -1.68 18.25 12.27
CA PRO A 647 -2.50 17.20 11.71
C PRO A 647 -3.99 17.51 11.91
N ILE A 648 -4.81 17.25 10.90
CA ILE A 648 -6.27 17.39 11.04
C ILE A 648 -6.84 16.37 12.03
N ASP A 649 -7.68 16.86 12.93
CA ASP A 649 -8.55 15.99 13.72
C ASP A 649 -9.88 15.80 12.96
N HIS A 650 -9.94 14.74 12.15
CA HIS A 650 -11.13 14.42 11.36
C HIS A 650 -12.40 14.27 12.21
N ALA A 651 -12.30 13.78 13.45
CA ALA A 651 -13.46 13.60 14.33
C ALA A 651 -13.95 14.95 14.86
N LYS A 652 -13.03 15.80 15.32
CA LYS A 652 -13.33 17.16 15.78
C LYS A 652 -13.86 18.03 14.64
N SER A 653 -13.22 18.03 13.47
CA SER A 653 -13.67 18.81 12.30
C SER A 653 -15.07 18.38 11.82
N ARG A 654 -15.36 17.08 11.81
CA ARG A 654 -16.73 16.60 11.51
C ARG A 654 -17.74 17.00 12.58
N SER A 655 -17.36 17.00 13.86
CA SER A 655 -18.24 17.47 14.95
C SER A 655 -18.55 18.97 14.85
N LEU A 656 -17.53 19.79 14.55
CA LEU A 656 -17.65 21.23 14.35
C LEU A 656 -18.47 21.60 13.10
N ASN A 657 -18.44 20.75 12.07
CA ASN A 657 -19.25 20.90 10.85
C ASN A 657 -20.61 20.19 10.91
N GLY A 658 -20.81 19.27 11.87
CA GLY A 658 -22.00 18.43 11.98
C GLY A 658 -23.28 19.18 12.32
N LYS A 659 -23.17 20.41 12.84
CA LYS A 659 -24.31 21.33 13.04
C LYS A 659 -24.76 22.05 11.75
N ASN A 660 -23.99 21.93 10.66
CA ASN A 660 -24.15 22.68 9.41
C ASN A 660 -24.21 21.76 8.17
N ALA A 661 -24.84 20.59 8.30
CA ALA A 661 -25.13 19.74 7.14
C ALA A 661 -26.20 20.42 6.27
N LEU A 662 -25.75 21.18 5.27
CA LEU A 662 -26.61 21.82 4.28
C LEU A 662 -26.99 20.79 3.22
N GLU A 663 -28.28 20.63 2.98
CA GLU A 663 -28.83 19.89 1.84
C GLU A 663 -28.25 20.47 0.54
N LEU A 664 -27.79 19.61 -0.38
CA LEU A 664 -27.25 20.05 -1.67
C LEU A 664 -28.38 20.65 -2.50
N LYS A 665 -28.39 21.99 -2.59
CA LYS A 665 -29.25 22.72 -3.53
C LYS A 665 -28.40 23.16 -4.71
N TRP A 666 -28.88 22.92 -5.92
CA TRP A 666 -28.21 23.41 -7.12
C TRP A 666 -29.20 24.06 -8.08
N LYS A 667 -28.68 24.95 -8.91
CA LYS A 667 -29.44 25.67 -9.93
C LYS A 667 -28.66 25.74 -11.23
N TYR A 668 -29.29 25.30 -12.31
CA TYR A 668 -28.79 25.48 -13.67
C TYR A 668 -29.01 26.92 -14.13
N VAL A 669 -28.01 27.55 -14.74
CA VAL A 669 -28.01 28.95 -15.14
C VAL A 669 -27.67 29.05 -16.62
N ASP A 670 -28.68 29.36 -17.42
CA ASP A 670 -28.62 29.50 -18.89
C ASP A 670 -29.29 30.80 -19.39
N SER A 671 -29.68 31.70 -18.48
CA SER A 671 -30.25 33.02 -18.80
C SER A 671 -29.53 34.16 -18.07
N LEU A 672 -29.66 35.38 -18.61
CA LEU A 672 -29.08 36.59 -18.02
C LEU A 672 -29.64 36.88 -16.63
N GLU A 673 -30.95 36.68 -16.43
CA GLU A 673 -31.59 36.82 -15.11
C GLU A 673 -31.00 35.84 -14.10
N GLY A 674 -30.66 34.62 -14.55
CA GLY A 674 -29.95 33.65 -13.73
C GLY A 674 -28.55 34.11 -13.35
N VAL A 675 -27.79 34.71 -14.28
CA VAL A 675 -26.47 35.31 -13.99
C VAL A 675 -26.57 36.46 -12.97
N GLU A 676 -27.55 37.34 -13.14
CA GLU A 676 -27.81 38.43 -12.20
C GLU A 676 -28.15 37.91 -10.79
N GLU A 677 -28.88 36.81 -10.71
CA GLU A 677 -29.17 36.12 -9.45
C GLU A 677 -27.91 35.60 -8.76
N VAL A 678 -26.99 34.98 -9.51
CA VAL A 678 -25.69 34.54 -8.97
C VAL A 678 -24.92 35.73 -8.41
N VAL A 679 -24.81 36.82 -9.17
CA VAL A 679 -24.11 38.03 -8.75
C VAL A 679 -24.76 38.68 -7.52
N ARG A 680 -26.10 38.68 -7.44
CA ARG A 680 -26.84 39.15 -6.26
C ARG A 680 -26.52 38.30 -5.03
N HIS A 681 -26.52 36.97 -5.15
CA HIS A 681 -26.18 36.08 -4.05
C HIS A 681 -24.72 36.25 -3.60
N LEU A 682 -23.78 36.43 -4.55
CA LEU A 682 -22.38 36.75 -4.23
C LEU A 682 -22.25 38.09 -3.47
N LYS A 683 -23.02 39.12 -3.85
CA LYS A 683 -23.07 40.41 -3.11
C LYS A 683 -23.58 40.24 -1.69
N GLU A 684 -24.70 39.53 -1.53
CA GLU A 684 -25.28 39.23 -0.22
C GLU A 684 -24.28 38.48 0.66
N ARG A 685 -23.58 37.48 0.09
CA ARG A 685 -22.54 36.76 0.83
C ARG A 685 -21.39 37.64 1.25
N GLU A 686 -20.86 38.46 0.35
CA GLU A 686 -19.74 39.34 0.67
C GLU A 686 -20.08 40.34 1.79
N LEU A 687 -21.30 40.87 1.80
CA LEU A 687 -21.78 41.81 2.83
C LEU A 687 -21.84 41.18 4.23
N THR A 688 -21.95 39.86 4.35
CA THR A 688 -21.96 39.15 5.64
C THR A 688 -20.57 38.93 6.24
N ILE A 689 -19.50 38.98 5.45
CA ILE A 689 -18.13 38.68 5.92
C ILE A 689 -17.62 39.66 7.01
N PRO A 690 -17.86 40.98 6.95
CA PRO A 690 -17.39 41.92 7.96
C PRO A 690 -18.17 41.89 9.28
N THR A 691 -19.37 41.32 9.29
CA THR A 691 -20.28 41.32 10.46
C THR A 691 -20.13 40.09 11.35
N GLU A 692 -19.26 39.14 10.97
CA GLU A 692 -19.05 37.89 11.68
C GLU A 692 -17.91 38.05 12.70
N ASP A 693 -18.21 37.77 13.97
CA ASP A 693 -17.22 37.78 15.07
C ASP A 693 -16.42 36.46 15.15
N ASP A 694 -16.83 35.43 14.39
CA ASP A 694 -16.22 34.10 14.35
C ASP A 694 -15.32 33.95 13.11
N ALA A 695 -14.02 33.73 13.33
CA ALA A 695 -13.04 33.58 12.26
C ALA A 695 -13.35 32.40 11.32
N GLN A 696 -13.99 31.35 11.83
CA GLN A 696 -14.41 30.19 11.05
C GLN A 696 -15.63 30.51 10.18
N ALA A 697 -16.59 31.31 10.70
CA ALA A 697 -17.68 31.84 9.90
C ALA A 697 -17.17 32.78 8.80
N VAL A 698 -16.21 33.67 9.14
CA VAL A 698 -15.52 34.53 8.17
C VAL A 698 -14.88 33.70 7.05
N ALA A 699 -14.10 32.66 7.38
CA ALA A 699 -13.47 31.79 6.38
C ALA A 699 -14.49 31.05 5.50
N ARG A 700 -15.56 30.51 6.08
CA ARG A 700 -16.62 29.81 5.33
C ARG A 700 -17.36 30.75 4.36
N ASN A 701 -17.69 31.96 4.82
CA ASN A 701 -18.40 32.96 4.02
C ASN A 701 -17.50 33.60 2.95
N MET A 702 -16.17 33.54 3.15
CA MET A 702 -15.16 34.04 2.23
C MET A 702 -14.90 33.08 1.06
N LEU A 703 -15.03 31.77 1.26
CA LEU A 703 -14.67 30.75 0.28
C LEU A 703 -15.85 30.38 -0.63
N VAL A 704 -15.63 30.46 -1.94
CA VAL A 704 -16.53 29.99 -2.99
C VAL A 704 -15.87 28.81 -3.69
N GLY A 705 -16.50 27.64 -3.65
CA GLY A 705 -16.00 26.44 -4.33
C GLY A 705 -16.18 26.58 -5.84
N ILE A 706 -15.18 26.18 -6.63
CA ILE A 706 -15.23 26.18 -8.09
C ILE A 706 -14.77 24.85 -8.66
N ASP A 707 -15.45 24.43 -9.72
CA ASP A 707 -15.01 23.40 -10.65
C ASP A 707 -15.41 23.80 -12.09
N CYS A 708 -14.88 23.12 -13.09
CA CYS A 708 -15.02 23.50 -14.50
C CYS A 708 -15.11 22.28 -15.40
N GLU A 709 -15.95 22.36 -16.44
CA GLU A 709 -16.08 21.31 -17.44
C GLU A 709 -15.99 21.86 -18.86
N TRP A 710 -15.38 21.10 -19.76
CA TRP A 710 -15.16 21.50 -21.15
C TRP A 710 -15.31 20.33 -22.11
N ARG A 711 -15.70 20.63 -23.35
CA ARG A 711 -15.80 19.64 -24.41
C ARG A 711 -14.46 18.89 -24.57
N PRO A 712 -14.45 17.54 -24.52
CA PRO A 712 -13.25 16.77 -24.72
C PRO A 712 -12.60 17.02 -26.09
N GLN A 713 -11.27 17.20 -26.14
CA GLN A 713 -10.54 17.62 -27.35
C GLN A 713 -10.77 16.72 -28.59
N PHE A 714 -11.05 15.43 -28.37
CA PHE A 714 -11.32 14.51 -29.48
C PHE A 714 -12.64 14.81 -30.19
N LEU A 715 -13.57 15.52 -29.54
CA LEU A 715 -14.85 15.96 -30.11
C LEU A 715 -14.80 17.40 -30.67
N ALA A 716 -13.69 18.13 -30.48
CA ALA A 716 -13.55 19.51 -30.94
C ALA A 716 -13.12 19.62 -32.42
N LYS A 717 -12.54 18.55 -32.99
CA LYS A 717 -12.00 18.53 -34.35
C LYS A 717 -13.04 18.36 -35.46
N GLU A 718 -14.28 17.98 -35.15
CA GLU A 718 -15.30 17.67 -36.16
C GLU A 718 -16.07 18.90 -36.69
N GLN A 719 -15.85 20.11 -36.15
CA GLN A 719 -16.68 21.29 -36.48
C GLN A 719 -15.94 22.55 -36.96
N SER A 720 -14.65 22.49 -37.26
CA SER A 720 -13.92 23.68 -37.75
C SER A 720 -13.15 23.43 -39.05
N GLU A 721 -13.89 23.11 -40.12
CA GLU A 721 -13.40 23.41 -41.46
C GLU A 721 -13.43 24.93 -41.66
N GLY A 722 -12.29 25.56 -41.34
CA GLY A 722 -12.01 26.95 -41.69
C GLY A 722 -12.40 27.97 -40.62
N ILE A 723 -11.62 28.06 -39.55
CA ILE A 723 -11.11 29.31 -38.93
C ILE A 723 -10.00 28.90 -37.95
N THR A 724 -8.89 29.62 -38.03
CA THR A 724 -7.65 29.49 -37.27
C THR A 724 -7.83 29.59 -35.74
N ASP A 725 -7.13 28.74 -34.98
CA ASP A 725 -6.79 28.91 -33.55
C ASP A 725 -7.95 29.24 -32.57
N ALA A 726 -9.10 28.57 -32.68
CA ALA A 726 -10.09 28.61 -31.61
C ALA A 726 -9.56 27.87 -30.36
N LYS A 727 -8.97 28.62 -29.42
CA LYS A 727 -8.54 28.11 -28.12
C LYS A 727 -9.75 27.51 -27.41
N GLU A 728 -9.79 26.18 -27.29
CA GLU A 728 -10.82 25.44 -26.55
C GLU A 728 -11.09 26.07 -25.15
N GLY A 729 -12.29 26.62 -24.99
CA GLY A 729 -12.79 27.23 -23.76
C GLY A 729 -13.62 26.26 -22.89
N LEU A 730 -14.31 26.82 -21.91
CA LEU A 730 -15.23 26.15 -21.00
C LEU A 730 -16.54 25.82 -21.72
N SER A 731 -17.12 24.69 -21.35
CA SER A 731 -18.50 24.37 -21.69
C SER A 731 -19.45 24.84 -20.59
N ILE A 732 -19.10 24.57 -19.33
CA ILE A 732 -19.79 25.05 -18.13
C ILE A 732 -18.75 25.30 -17.03
N TYR A 733 -19.12 26.08 -16.01
CA TYR A 733 -18.39 26.09 -14.73
C TYR A 733 -19.37 26.13 -13.57
N GLN A 734 -18.95 25.67 -12.39
CA GLN A 734 -19.81 25.58 -11.24
C GLN A 734 -19.28 26.43 -10.08
N LEU A 735 -20.20 27.10 -9.36
CA LEU A 735 -19.87 27.91 -8.18
C LEU A 735 -20.70 27.47 -6.98
N ALA A 736 -20.04 26.95 -5.95
CA ALA A 736 -20.64 26.68 -4.66
C ALA A 736 -20.62 27.95 -3.79
N VAL A 737 -21.76 28.62 -3.68
CA VAL A 737 -21.96 29.90 -2.97
C VAL A 737 -22.93 29.67 -1.81
N GLY A 738 -22.41 29.68 -0.58
CA GLY A 738 -23.24 29.39 0.59
C GLY A 738 -23.82 27.97 0.54
N ASP A 739 -25.15 27.86 0.54
CA ASP A 739 -25.88 26.58 0.47
C ASP A 739 -26.34 26.20 -0.94
N VAL A 740 -25.97 26.97 -1.97
CA VAL A 740 -26.41 26.75 -3.36
C VAL A 740 -25.20 26.57 -4.29
N VAL A 741 -25.27 25.57 -5.17
CA VAL A 741 -24.34 25.40 -6.30
C VAL A 741 -24.97 25.89 -7.60
N TYR A 742 -24.36 26.87 -8.23
CA TYR A 742 -24.78 27.36 -9.54
C TYR A 742 -23.98 26.64 -10.62
N VAL A 743 -24.65 25.97 -11.56
CA VAL A 743 -24.04 25.37 -12.75
C VAL A 743 -24.28 26.32 -13.92
N ILE A 744 -23.25 27.04 -14.34
CA ILE A 744 -23.34 28.15 -15.29
C ILE A 744 -22.94 27.70 -16.69
N ASP A 745 -23.85 27.87 -17.64
CA ASP A 745 -23.69 27.44 -19.02
C ASP A 745 -22.96 28.47 -19.87
N VAL A 746 -21.65 28.28 -20.03
CA VAL A 746 -20.78 29.20 -20.79
C VAL A 746 -21.12 29.22 -22.28
N GLN A 747 -21.62 28.11 -22.83
CA GLN A 747 -21.95 28.04 -24.25
C GLN A 747 -23.25 28.76 -24.59
N VAL A 748 -24.22 28.77 -23.67
CA VAL A 748 -25.48 29.50 -23.86
C VAL A 748 -25.34 30.98 -23.51
N LEU A 749 -24.58 31.29 -22.46
CA LEU A 749 -24.44 32.65 -21.94
C LEU A 749 -23.28 33.44 -22.56
N GLU A 750 -22.36 32.75 -23.23
CA GLU A 750 -21.17 33.32 -23.85
C GLU A 750 -20.41 34.27 -22.88
N THR A 751 -20.23 35.54 -23.25
CA THR A 751 -19.47 36.51 -22.46
C THR A 751 -20.17 36.90 -21.16
N GLU A 752 -21.49 36.77 -21.06
CA GLU A 752 -22.25 37.12 -19.85
C GLU A 752 -21.90 36.17 -18.69
N ALA A 753 -21.48 34.94 -19.00
CA ALA A 753 -20.96 33.99 -18.03
C ALA A 753 -19.69 34.49 -17.32
N ALA A 754 -19.01 35.54 -17.81
CA ALA A 754 -17.87 36.11 -17.11
C ALA A 754 -18.25 36.91 -15.85
N ALA A 755 -19.50 37.38 -15.73
CA ALA A 755 -19.90 38.35 -14.70
C ALA A 755 -19.72 37.85 -13.24
N PRO A 756 -20.07 36.60 -12.88
CA PRO A 756 -19.83 36.08 -11.53
C PRO A 756 -18.34 35.99 -11.17
N LEU A 757 -17.49 35.55 -12.12
CA LEU A 757 -16.04 35.46 -11.92
C LEU A 757 -15.40 36.85 -11.82
N SER A 758 -15.82 37.77 -12.71
CA SER A 758 -15.40 39.19 -12.66
C SER A 758 -15.78 39.85 -11.34
N PHE A 759 -16.93 39.49 -10.78
CA PHE A 759 -17.35 39.96 -9.47
C PHE A 759 -16.33 39.48 -8.43
N ILE A 760 -16.06 38.18 -8.31
CA ILE A 760 -15.17 37.65 -7.27
C ILE A 760 -13.72 38.16 -7.42
N TRP A 761 -13.22 38.34 -8.64
CA TRP A 761 -11.84 38.80 -8.86
C TRP A 761 -11.62 40.30 -8.86
N ARG A 762 -12.65 41.12 -8.61
CA ARG A 762 -12.42 42.56 -8.47
C ARG A 762 -11.48 42.86 -7.29
N PRO A 763 -10.63 43.89 -7.36
CA PRO A 763 -9.67 44.20 -6.30
C PRO A 763 -10.28 44.40 -4.91
N THR A 764 -11.53 44.90 -4.86
CA THR A 764 -12.28 45.16 -3.63
C THR A 764 -13.00 43.94 -3.09
N SER A 765 -12.99 42.79 -3.79
CA SER A 765 -13.73 41.63 -3.30
C SER A 765 -13.07 41.04 -2.07
N ARG A 766 -13.93 40.61 -1.13
CA ARG A 766 -13.52 39.80 0.01
C ARG A 766 -13.66 38.31 -0.29
N LEU A 767 -14.38 37.91 -1.34
CA LEU A 767 -14.57 36.51 -1.72
C LEU A 767 -13.31 35.92 -2.35
N LEU A 768 -13.10 34.63 -2.15
CA LEU A 768 -11.95 33.86 -2.66
C LEU A 768 -12.47 32.58 -3.31
N LEU A 769 -11.95 32.25 -4.49
CA LEU A 769 -12.26 30.97 -5.13
C LEU A 769 -11.33 29.88 -4.61
N ILE A 770 -11.87 28.68 -4.41
CA ILE A 770 -11.11 27.48 -4.09
C ILE A 770 -11.51 26.34 -5.01
N GLY A 771 -10.54 25.70 -5.65
CA GLY A 771 -10.73 24.58 -6.58
C GLY A 771 -9.80 23.41 -6.28
N PHE A 772 -10.03 22.27 -6.93
CA PHE A 772 -9.18 21.09 -6.80
C PHE A 772 -8.37 20.87 -8.09
N CYS A 773 -7.04 20.90 -8.01
CA CYS A 773 -6.17 20.85 -9.20
C CYS A 773 -6.44 21.98 -10.21
N VAL A 774 -6.79 23.16 -9.72
CA VAL A 774 -7.38 24.30 -10.44
C VAL A 774 -6.49 24.97 -11.51
N SER A 775 -5.28 24.44 -11.71
CA SER A 775 -4.30 24.98 -12.66
C SER A 775 -4.76 24.85 -14.12
N SER A 776 -5.46 23.76 -14.46
CA SER A 776 -6.07 23.57 -15.79
C SER A 776 -7.25 24.51 -16.01
N ASP A 777 -8.01 24.75 -14.95
CA ASP A 777 -9.28 25.47 -15.02
C ASP A 777 -9.02 26.95 -15.29
N ILE A 778 -7.97 27.52 -14.67
CA ILE A 778 -7.48 28.89 -14.97
C ILE A 778 -7.24 29.06 -16.47
N GLN A 779 -6.58 28.10 -17.11
CA GLN A 779 -6.26 28.20 -18.53
C GLN A 779 -7.54 28.20 -19.39
N ARG A 780 -8.52 27.37 -19.03
CA ARG A 780 -9.81 27.30 -19.73
C ARG A 780 -10.68 28.52 -19.50
N ILE A 781 -10.67 29.05 -18.27
CA ILE A 781 -11.31 30.32 -17.91
C ILE A 781 -10.71 31.45 -18.74
N ASN A 782 -9.38 31.56 -18.82
CA ASN A 782 -8.71 32.61 -19.61
C ASN A 782 -9.00 32.49 -21.11
N ASN A 783 -9.15 31.27 -21.63
CA ASN A 783 -9.56 31.07 -23.03
C ASN A 783 -11.00 31.52 -23.29
N SER A 784 -11.91 31.29 -22.34
CA SER A 784 -13.33 31.64 -22.47
C SER A 784 -13.59 33.12 -22.20
N PHE A 785 -12.82 33.69 -21.28
CA PHE A 785 -12.95 35.05 -20.80
C PHE A 785 -11.58 35.77 -20.76
N PRO A 786 -10.96 36.06 -21.92
CA PRO A 786 -9.65 36.74 -21.96
C PRO A 786 -9.63 38.09 -21.22
N GLN A 787 -10.77 38.75 -21.12
CA GLN A 787 -10.94 40.00 -20.35
C GLN A 787 -10.59 39.83 -18.85
N LEU A 788 -10.68 38.62 -18.31
CA LEU A 788 -10.33 38.32 -16.92
C LEU A 788 -8.83 38.09 -16.72
N GLU A 789 -8.05 37.84 -17.78
CA GLU A 789 -6.61 37.58 -17.71
C GLU A 789 -5.84 38.77 -17.07
N VAL A 790 -6.29 40.00 -17.33
CA VAL A 790 -5.71 41.22 -16.76
C VAL A 790 -5.82 41.24 -15.23
N LEU A 791 -6.86 40.60 -14.68
CA LEU A 791 -7.05 40.49 -13.23
C LEU A 791 -6.10 39.45 -12.60
N PHE A 792 -5.58 38.49 -13.35
CA PHE A 792 -4.64 37.48 -12.83
C PHE A 792 -3.17 37.90 -12.92
N ASN A 793 -2.79 38.59 -14.01
CA ASN A 793 -1.38 38.88 -14.31
C ASN A 793 -0.81 40.10 -13.56
N ASN A 794 -1.64 40.83 -12.81
CA ASN A 794 -1.18 41.98 -12.05
C ASN A 794 -0.57 41.52 -10.72
N ARG A 795 0.72 41.79 -10.48
CA ARG A 795 1.44 41.40 -9.24
C ARG A 795 0.84 41.97 -7.95
N ASN A 796 -0.04 42.97 -8.08
CA ASN A 796 -0.79 43.57 -6.97
C ASN A 796 -2.27 43.11 -6.95
N SER A 797 -2.64 42.07 -7.69
CA SER A 797 -4.04 41.66 -7.78
C SER A 797 -4.52 40.95 -6.53
N SER A 798 -5.71 41.33 -6.08
CA SER A 798 -6.45 40.68 -5.00
C SER A 798 -7.12 39.36 -5.43
N ALA A 799 -7.04 39.01 -6.72
CA ALA A 799 -7.64 37.83 -7.33
C ALA A 799 -6.89 36.55 -6.91
N LEU A 800 -7.36 35.93 -5.83
CA LEU A 800 -6.78 34.69 -5.32
C LEU A 800 -7.59 33.49 -5.80
N LEU A 801 -6.90 32.47 -6.26
CA LEU A 801 -7.49 31.16 -6.57
C LEU A 801 -6.74 30.09 -5.79
N LEU A 802 -7.41 29.54 -4.79
CA LEU A 802 -6.79 28.65 -3.81
C LEU A 802 -6.81 27.20 -4.28
N GLU A 803 -5.73 26.48 -4.02
CA GLU A 803 -5.59 25.06 -4.36
C GLU A 803 -5.93 24.18 -3.15
N LEU A 804 -7.12 23.55 -3.17
CA LEU A 804 -7.63 22.66 -2.12
C LEU A 804 -6.66 21.52 -1.80
N LYS A 805 -5.97 20.98 -2.82
CA LYS A 805 -5.02 19.88 -2.62
C LYS A 805 -3.82 20.31 -1.78
N LYS A 806 -3.36 21.57 -1.87
CA LYS A 806 -2.30 22.10 -1.02
C LYS A 806 -2.78 22.24 0.42
N LEU A 807 -4.01 22.73 0.62
CA LEU A 807 -4.62 22.82 1.95
C LEU A 807 -4.73 21.44 2.61
N ALA A 808 -5.14 20.40 1.86
CA ALA A 808 -5.20 19.03 2.36
C ALA A 808 -3.83 18.48 2.79
N LEU A 809 -2.78 18.73 2.00
CA LEU A 809 -1.41 18.32 2.31
C LEU A 809 -0.87 19.05 3.56
N PHE A 810 -1.17 20.34 3.68
CA PHE A 810 -0.81 21.14 4.85
C PHE A 810 -1.41 20.57 6.14
N ARG A 811 -2.59 19.95 6.05
CA ARG A 811 -3.31 19.29 7.15
C ARG A 811 -2.97 17.79 7.32
N HIS A 812 -1.86 17.31 6.76
CA HIS A 812 -1.38 15.93 6.85
C HIS A 812 -2.29 14.86 6.20
N VAL A 813 -3.24 15.26 5.35
CA VAL A 813 -4.01 14.30 4.54
C VAL A 813 -3.12 13.80 3.40
N PRO A 814 -2.98 12.48 3.16
CA PRO A 814 -2.08 11.92 2.13
C PRO A 814 -2.62 12.09 0.70
N ALA A 815 -3.06 13.30 0.35
CA ALA A 815 -3.77 13.64 -0.89
C ALA A 815 -2.88 13.74 -2.14
N LYS A 816 -1.56 13.54 -2.03
CA LYS A 816 -0.57 13.78 -3.12
C LYS A 816 -0.95 13.09 -4.43
N HIS A 817 -1.48 11.88 -4.36
CA HIS A 817 -1.85 11.05 -5.52
C HIS A 817 -3.35 10.79 -5.61
N TRP A 818 -4.16 11.52 -4.86
CA TRP A 818 -5.61 11.35 -4.82
C TRP A 818 -6.28 12.33 -5.80
N GLY A 819 -7.39 11.90 -6.41
CA GLY A 819 -8.36 12.77 -7.06
C GLY A 819 -9.44 13.23 -6.06
N LEU A 820 -10.32 14.13 -6.50
CA LEU A 820 -11.35 14.76 -5.66
C LEU A 820 -12.23 13.72 -4.95
N SER A 821 -12.79 12.73 -5.68
CA SER A 821 -13.63 11.66 -5.12
C SER A 821 -12.96 10.88 -3.97
N LYS A 822 -11.65 10.58 -4.10
CA LYS A 822 -10.90 9.90 -3.04
C LYS A 822 -10.64 10.79 -1.82
N LEU A 823 -10.35 12.07 -2.06
CA LEU A 823 -10.16 13.04 -0.98
C LEU A 823 -11.47 13.27 -0.21
N TYR A 824 -12.60 13.36 -0.92
CA TYR A 824 -13.93 13.52 -0.35
C TYR A 824 -14.29 12.35 0.58
N SER A 825 -14.17 11.12 0.09
CA SER A 825 -14.44 9.90 0.87
C SER A 825 -13.54 9.78 2.09
N ALA A 826 -12.24 10.06 1.96
CA ALA A 826 -11.33 9.97 3.09
C ALA A 826 -11.59 11.02 4.20
N CYS A 827 -11.98 12.23 3.83
CA CYS A 827 -12.20 13.32 4.80
C CYS A 827 -13.60 13.28 5.42
N LEU A 828 -14.62 13.07 4.60
CA LEU A 828 -16.03 13.24 4.96
C LEU A 828 -16.79 11.91 5.06
N GLY A 829 -16.28 10.81 4.50
CA GLY A 829 -16.93 9.50 4.54
C GLY A 829 -18.05 9.32 3.50
N GLU A 830 -18.17 10.24 2.56
CA GLU A 830 -19.18 10.27 1.49
C GLU A 830 -18.52 10.00 0.12
N HIS A 831 -19.27 9.50 -0.87
CA HIS A 831 -18.74 9.18 -2.20
C HIS A 831 -19.21 10.20 -3.24
N VAL A 832 -18.31 10.55 -4.18
CA VAL A 832 -18.62 11.36 -5.37
C VAL A 832 -18.48 10.48 -6.60
N ASP A 833 -19.50 10.48 -7.44
CA ASP A 833 -19.61 9.78 -8.72
C ASP A 833 -18.52 10.26 -9.72
N LYS A 834 -18.14 9.44 -10.71
CA LYS A 834 -17.13 9.73 -11.73
C LYS A 834 -17.64 9.58 -13.17
N GLU A 835 -18.89 9.15 -13.37
CA GLU A 835 -19.36 8.69 -14.69
C GLU A 835 -19.36 9.77 -15.77
N GLN A 836 -19.56 11.05 -15.43
CA GLN A 836 -19.68 12.14 -16.41
C GLN A 836 -18.37 12.87 -16.73
N GLN A 837 -17.25 12.47 -16.11
CA GLN A 837 -15.95 13.15 -16.24
C GLN A 837 -15.45 13.28 -17.69
N CYS A 838 -15.82 12.34 -18.57
CA CYS A 838 -15.43 12.32 -19.99
C CYS A 838 -16.61 12.50 -20.94
N SER A 839 -17.77 12.97 -20.45
CA SER A 839 -18.96 13.18 -21.27
C SER A 839 -18.77 14.31 -22.28
N ASP A 840 -19.62 14.37 -23.32
CA ASP A 840 -19.62 15.51 -24.23
C ASP A 840 -20.25 16.73 -23.55
N TRP A 841 -19.45 17.48 -22.80
CA TRP A 841 -19.89 18.72 -22.18
C TRP A 841 -20.30 19.82 -23.18
N GLY A 842 -20.01 19.64 -24.47
CA GLY A 842 -20.50 20.50 -25.53
C GLY A 842 -21.91 20.16 -26.03
N SER A 843 -22.54 19.08 -25.55
CA SER A 843 -23.89 18.70 -25.96
C SER A 843 -24.95 19.61 -25.34
N ARG A 844 -26.01 19.96 -26.09
CA ARG A 844 -27.18 20.67 -25.55
C ARG A 844 -28.49 19.99 -25.99
N PRO A 845 -29.50 19.86 -25.10
CA PRO A 845 -29.46 20.22 -23.67
C PRO A 845 -28.51 19.31 -22.87
N LEU A 846 -27.97 19.81 -21.77
CA LEU A 846 -27.23 18.95 -20.83
C LEU A 846 -28.20 17.99 -20.15
N SER A 847 -27.75 16.75 -19.96
CA SER A 847 -28.54 15.75 -19.24
C SER A 847 -28.65 16.08 -17.75
N ALA A 848 -29.70 15.58 -17.10
CA ALA A 848 -29.86 15.73 -15.64
C ALA A 848 -28.64 15.18 -14.87
N SER A 849 -28.10 14.05 -15.31
CA SER A 849 -26.90 13.42 -14.72
C SER A 849 -25.65 14.29 -14.86
N GLN A 850 -25.45 14.97 -16.00
CA GLN A 850 -24.34 15.92 -16.18
C GLN A 850 -24.45 17.12 -15.24
N ILE A 851 -25.66 17.67 -15.08
CA ILE A 851 -25.89 18.82 -14.20
C ILE A 851 -25.71 18.42 -12.74
N GLU A 852 -26.25 17.26 -12.33
CA GLU A 852 -26.10 16.75 -10.97
C GLU A 852 -24.63 16.44 -10.65
N TYR A 853 -23.91 15.78 -11.57
CA TYR A 853 -22.47 15.52 -11.45
C TYR A 853 -21.69 16.82 -11.23
N ALA A 854 -21.86 17.79 -12.12
CA ALA A 854 -21.21 19.10 -12.06
C ALA A 854 -21.49 19.81 -10.73
N SER A 855 -22.72 19.72 -10.23
CA SER A 855 -23.09 20.33 -8.95
C SER A 855 -22.38 19.69 -7.75
N LYS A 856 -22.18 18.36 -7.78
CA LYS A 856 -21.54 17.60 -6.70
C LYS A 856 -20.04 17.89 -6.60
N ASP A 857 -19.34 18.13 -7.71
CA ASP A 857 -17.90 18.40 -7.69
C ASP A 857 -17.58 19.75 -7.02
N ALA A 858 -18.28 20.83 -7.37
CA ALA A 858 -18.10 22.12 -6.67
C ALA A 858 -18.57 22.08 -5.20
N TYR A 859 -19.65 21.36 -4.91
CA TYR A 859 -20.09 21.12 -3.52
C TYR A 859 -19.00 20.38 -2.72
N ALA A 860 -18.39 19.36 -3.31
CA ALA A 860 -17.37 18.56 -2.67
C ALA A 860 -16.15 19.41 -2.30
N VAL A 861 -15.71 20.28 -3.22
CA VAL A 861 -14.63 21.24 -3.00
C VAL A 861 -14.93 22.17 -1.81
N GLN A 862 -16.13 22.75 -1.77
CA GLN A 862 -16.53 23.66 -0.70
C GLN A 862 -16.56 22.95 0.66
N ARG A 863 -17.20 21.76 0.73
CA ARG A 863 -17.29 20.95 1.95
C ARG A 863 -15.93 20.51 2.47
N LEU A 864 -15.02 20.12 1.57
CA LEU A 864 -13.65 19.79 1.94
C LEU A 864 -12.90 21.00 2.49
N SER A 865 -13.09 22.18 1.91
CA SER A 865 -12.45 23.41 2.41
C SER A 865 -12.90 23.73 3.85
N TRP A 866 -14.19 23.61 4.13
CA TRP A 866 -14.74 23.81 5.46
C TRP A 866 -14.26 22.75 6.46
N HIS A 867 -14.10 21.50 6.01
CA HIS A 867 -13.56 20.41 6.84
C HIS A 867 -12.10 20.65 7.22
N LEU A 868 -11.29 21.09 6.26
CA LEU A 868 -9.86 21.32 6.45
C LEU A 868 -9.55 22.56 7.30
N LEU A 869 -10.47 23.52 7.39
CA LEU A 869 -10.32 24.75 8.18
C LEU A 869 -11.04 24.72 9.53
N ALA A 870 -11.89 23.72 9.79
CA ALA A 870 -12.76 23.70 10.96
C ALA A 870 -12.01 23.79 12.30
N ASP A 871 -10.82 23.19 12.39
CA ASP A 871 -10.00 23.13 13.61
C ASP A 871 -8.80 24.09 13.58
N VAL A 872 -8.73 25.00 12.60
CA VAL A 872 -7.67 26.01 12.47
C VAL A 872 -8.01 27.24 13.33
N THR A 873 -7.08 27.67 14.19
CA THR A 873 -7.24 28.87 15.03
C THR A 873 -6.55 30.08 14.41
N PHE A 874 -7.30 31.17 14.18
CA PHE A 874 -6.77 32.44 13.68
C PHE A 874 -6.43 33.39 14.85
N VAL A 875 -5.30 34.09 14.77
CA VAL A 875 -4.80 34.99 15.83
C VAL A 875 -5.74 36.18 16.09
N LYS A 876 -6.46 36.62 15.05
CA LYS A 876 -7.54 37.62 15.13
C LYS A 876 -8.67 37.20 14.18
N ALA A 877 -9.93 37.37 14.60
CA ALA A 877 -11.11 37.14 13.75
C ALA A 877 -11.34 38.28 12.73
N GLU A 878 -10.27 38.88 12.23
CA GLU A 878 -10.32 39.92 11.20
C GLU A 878 -10.21 39.25 9.83
N SER A 879 -11.06 39.65 8.88
CA SER A 879 -11.07 39.09 7.52
C SER A 879 -9.72 39.18 6.80
N GLU A 880 -8.92 40.19 7.14
CA GLU A 880 -7.60 40.38 6.55
C GLU A 880 -6.61 39.29 7.01
N CYS A 881 -6.68 38.88 8.29
CA CYS A 881 -5.88 37.80 8.83
C CYS A 881 -6.22 36.44 8.19
N VAL A 882 -7.51 36.15 8.01
CA VAL A 882 -7.98 34.93 7.33
C VAL A 882 -7.53 34.93 5.87
N ARG A 883 -7.68 36.08 5.17
CA ARG A 883 -7.23 36.24 3.79
C ARG A 883 -5.72 36.05 3.66
N ASP A 884 -4.93 36.61 4.55
CA ASP A 884 -3.47 36.47 4.55
C ASP A 884 -3.01 35.04 4.81
N PHE A 885 -3.68 34.32 5.71
CA PHE A 885 -3.44 32.88 5.88
C PHE A 885 -3.73 32.10 4.59
N LEU A 886 -4.86 32.39 3.94
CA LEU A 886 -5.29 31.67 2.74
C LEU A 886 -4.41 31.96 1.52
N LYS A 887 -3.77 33.14 1.42
CA LYS A 887 -2.80 33.46 0.36
C LYS A 887 -1.69 32.42 0.20
N ASN A 888 -1.32 31.72 1.28
CA ASN A 888 -0.33 30.65 1.27
C ASN A 888 -0.70 29.47 0.34
N PHE A 889 -1.98 29.34 -0.01
CA PHE A 889 -2.49 28.27 -0.86
C PHE A 889 -2.82 28.72 -2.28
N ASP A 890 -2.48 29.97 -2.65
CA ASP A 890 -2.75 30.51 -3.97
C ASP A 890 -2.05 29.69 -5.07
N ALA A 891 -2.80 29.41 -6.13
CA ALA A 891 -2.36 28.69 -7.32
C ALA A 891 -1.48 29.58 -8.23
N SER A 892 -1.68 30.90 -8.19
CA SER A 892 -1.03 31.85 -9.12
C SER A 892 0.46 32.10 -8.83
N GLN A 893 0.88 32.02 -7.55
CA GLN A 893 2.27 32.28 -7.10
C GLN A 893 3.34 31.38 -7.74
N ARG A 894 2.97 30.33 -8.49
CA ARG A 894 3.90 29.43 -9.17
C ARG A 894 3.73 29.31 -10.68
N PHE A 895 2.81 30.07 -11.29
CA PHE A 895 2.64 30.04 -12.75
C PHE A 895 3.90 30.53 -13.50
N SER A 896 4.79 31.28 -12.83
CA SER A 896 6.05 31.78 -13.39
C SER A 896 7.29 30.91 -13.12
N ALA A 897 7.22 29.87 -12.27
CA ALA A 897 8.40 29.11 -11.82
C ALA A 897 8.40 27.62 -12.22
N SER A 898 7.44 27.17 -13.02
CA SER A 898 7.32 25.75 -13.43
C SER A 898 7.67 25.49 -14.90
N TRP A 899 8.56 26.26 -15.50
CA TRP A 899 9.09 25.99 -16.84
C TRP A 899 10.59 26.31 -16.92
N ALA A 900 11.42 25.45 -16.33
CA ALA A 900 12.82 25.20 -16.73
C ALA A 900 13.43 24.05 -15.91
N ILE A 901 12.84 22.84 -15.97
CA ILE A 901 13.64 21.62 -15.83
C ILE A 901 13.78 21.07 -17.24
N GLU A 902 14.80 21.61 -17.91
CA GLU A 902 15.29 21.22 -19.22
C GLU A 902 16.09 19.92 -19.12
N SER A 903 15.50 18.89 -18.52
CA SER A 903 15.93 17.50 -18.68
C SER A 903 14.92 16.71 -19.51
N ALA A 904 14.05 17.40 -20.25
CA ALA A 904 13.09 16.77 -21.15
C ALA A 904 13.85 16.11 -22.31
N SER A 905 13.83 14.79 -22.36
CA SER A 905 14.21 14.03 -23.54
C SER A 905 13.57 14.68 -24.78
N ARG A 906 14.35 15.03 -25.80
CA ARG A 906 13.79 15.69 -27.01
C ARG A 906 12.75 14.77 -27.67
N PRO A 907 11.56 15.28 -28.06
CA PRO A 907 10.57 14.48 -28.79
C PRO A 907 11.18 13.87 -30.05
N LEU A 908 10.83 12.61 -30.32
CA LEU A 908 11.10 11.94 -31.57
C LEU A 908 10.26 12.61 -32.66
N GLY A 909 10.86 12.82 -33.83
CA GLY A 909 10.16 13.28 -35.04
C GLY A 909 9.93 12.17 -36.06
N LYS A 910 9.33 12.54 -37.19
CA LYS A 910 9.02 11.67 -38.34
C LYS A 910 10.16 10.75 -38.78
N GLN A 911 11.42 11.22 -38.75
CA GLN A 911 12.56 10.37 -39.13
C GLN A 911 12.69 9.09 -38.29
N HIS A 912 12.24 9.10 -37.04
CA HIS A 912 12.30 7.91 -36.17
C HIS A 912 11.21 6.90 -36.51
N VAL A 913 10.00 7.39 -36.87
CA VAL A 913 8.95 6.50 -37.40
C VAL A 913 9.41 5.91 -38.73
N LYS A 914 10.00 6.73 -39.61
CA LYS A 914 10.54 6.27 -40.89
C LYS A 914 11.62 5.18 -40.70
N ALA A 915 12.61 5.43 -39.84
CA ALA A 915 13.66 4.46 -39.55
C ALA A 915 13.11 3.17 -38.92
N ALA A 916 12.09 3.26 -38.05
CA ALA A 916 11.43 2.10 -37.48
C ALA A 916 10.70 1.27 -38.54
N LEU A 917 9.94 1.91 -39.44
CA LEU A 917 9.26 1.23 -40.55
C LEU A 917 10.26 0.55 -41.51
N GLU A 918 11.35 1.23 -41.86
CA GLU A 918 12.41 0.68 -42.71
C GLU A 918 13.10 -0.53 -42.05
N THR A 919 13.37 -0.46 -40.73
CA THR A 919 13.96 -1.58 -39.96
C THR A 919 13.04 -2.80 -39.92
N LEU A 920 11.73 -2.57 -39.95
CA LEU A 920 10.70 -3.62 -39.97
C LEU A 920 10.39 -4.12 -41.39
N GLY A 921 11.06 -3.58 -42.42
CA GLY A 921 10.86 -3.97 -43.82
C GLY A 921 9.52 -3.52 -44.39
N LEU A 922 8.90 -2.48 -43.81
CA LEU A 922 7.61 -1.95 -44.23
C LEU A 922 7.78 -0.79 -45.22
N GLU A 923 6.89 -0.72 -46.22
CA GLU A 923 6.90 0.36 -47.20
C GLU A 923 6.52 1.70 -46.56
N THR A 924 7.38 2.71 -46.71
CA THR A 924 7.19 4.02 -46.06
C THR A 924 6.28 4.93 -46.91
N ARG A 925 4.96 4.69 -46.89
CA ARG A 925 3.96 5.57 -47.53
C ARG A 925 3.40 6.58 -46.52
N PHE A 926 4.02 7.76 -46.45
CA PHE A 926 3.54 8.88 -45.62
C PHE A 926 2.54 9.75 -46.39
N LEU A 927 1.45 10.13 -45.72
CA LEU A 927 0.37 10.94 -46.26
C LEU A 927 0.13 12.15 -45.34
N LYS A 928 -0.22 13.29 -45.93
CA LYS A 928 -0.71 14.44 -45.18
C LYS A 928 -2.21 14.30 -44.97
N CYS A 929 -2.68 14.76 -43.82
CA CYS A 929 -4.09 14.76 -43.48
C CYS A 929 -4.80 16.01 -44.05
N ASP A 930 -4.78 16.22 -45.37
CA ASP A 930 -5.40 17.38 -46.04
C ASP A 930 -6.61 16.97 -46.91
N GLY A 931 -7.75 16.74 -46.24
CA GLY A 931 -9.13 16.82 -46.79
C GLY A 931 -9.54 16.06 -48.08
N SER A 932 -8.64 15.37 -48.79
CA SER A 932 -8.90 14.68 -50.05
C SER A 932 -9.13 13.17 -49.84
N GLU A 933 -9.90 12.53 -50.73
CA GLU A 933 -10.34 11.13 -50.65
C GLU A 933 -9.20 10.20 -50.20
N ARG A 934 -9.35 9.62 -49.01
CA ARG A 934 -8.33 8.76 -48.41
C ARG A 934 -8.72 7.29 -48.56
N GLU A 935 -7.83 6.51 -49.13
CA GLU A 935 -7.87 5.04 -49.06
C GLU A 935 -7.39 4.60 -47.65
N GLY A 936 -8.29 4.57 -46.66
CA GLY A 936 -8.04 3.97 -45.33
C GLY A 936 -8.67 4.71 -44.14
N LEU A 937 -8.87 4.00 -43.03
CA LEU A 937 -9.47 4.49 -41.80
C LEU A 937 -8.45 5.20 -40.91
N LEU A 938 -8.77 6.42 -40.47
CA LEU A 938 -7.95 7.18 -39.52
C LEU A 938 -8.16 6.67 -38.08
N VAL A 939 -7.06 6.40 -37.37
CA VAL A 939 -7.09 5.86 -36.01
C VAL A 939 -6.35 6.77 -35.02
N LYS A 940 -6.79 6.75 -33.75
CA LYS A 940 -6.08 7.42 -32.64
C LYS A 940 -5.31 6.40 -31.80
N THR A 941 -4.23 6.88 -31.19
CA THR A 941 -3.31 6.07 -30.38
C THR A 941 -3.19 6.71 -28.98
N ILE A 942 -3.52 5.96 -27.92
CA ILE A 942 -3.59 6.43 -26.53
C ILE A 942 -2.52 5.74 -25.67
N ALA A 943 -1.65 6.51 -25.02
CA ALA A 943 -0.59 6.01 -24.15
C ALA A 943 -1.05 5.84 -22.68
N LEU A 944 -0.68 4.71 -22.07
CA LEU A 944 -1.20 4.21 -20.79
C LEU A 944 -0.06 3.73 -19.89
N VAL A 945 -0.24 3.88 -18.57
CA VAL A 945 0.71 3.49 -17.51
C VAL A 945 0.00 2.61 -16.48
N ILE A 946 0.63 1.49 -16.10
CA ILE A 946 0.10 0.51 -15.15
C ILE A 946 0.92 0.57 -13.84
N ARG A 947 0.31 0.98 -12.71
CA ARG A 947 1.04 1.26 -11.45
C ARG A 947 1.32 0.03 -10.59
N LYS A 948 0.37 -0.90 -10.49
CA LYS A 948 0.50 -2.17 -9.75
C LYS A 948 0.16 -3.31 -10.69
N GLY A 949 1.13 -3.71 -11.51
CA GLY A 949 0.94 -4.84 -12.41
C GLY A 949 0.65 -6.12 -11.63
N LYS A 950 -0.44 -6.82 -11.97
CA LYS A 950 -0.81 -8.13 -11.42
C LYS A 950 0.22 -9.22 -11.76
N LEU A 951 1.01 -9.02 -12.82
CA LEU A 951 2.02 -9.95 -13.31
C LEU A 951 3.46 -9.43 -13.11
N VAL A 952 4.35 -10.28 -12.58
CA VAL A 952 5.78 -9.98 -12.45
C VAL A 952 6.44 -10.12 -13.83
N ASN A 953 7.16 -9.09 -14.30
CA ASN A 953 7.82 -8.94 -15.62
C ASN A 953 6.96 -8.47 -16.81
N VAL A 954 5.75 -7.96 -16.60
CA VAL A 954 4.95 -7.37 -17.70
C VAL A 954 5.33 -5.89 -17.93
N PRO A 955 5.37 -5.41 -19.19
CA PRO A 955 5.65 -4.02 -19.46
C PRO A 955 4.58 -3.12 -18.83
N ARG A 956 5.01 -2.16 -18.00
CA ARG A 956 4.12 -1.24 -17.26
C ARG A 956 3.55 -0.12 -18.12
N HIS A 957 3.79 -0.17 -19.43
CA HIS A 957 3.38 0.82 -20.39
C HIS A 957 2.61 0.14 -21.51
N ALA A 958 1.50 0.74 -21.90
CA ALA A 958 0.66 0.24 -22.96
C ALA A 958 0.22 1.37 -23.90
N VAL A 959 -0.15 1.00 -25.11
CA VAL A 959 -0.69 1.89 -26.14
C VAL A 959 -1.92 1.24 -26.74
N ALA A 960 -3.06 1.92 -26.68
CA ALA A 960 -4.32 1.49 -27.27
C ALA A 960 -4.58 2.21 -28.60
N VAL A 961 -4.89 1.47 -29.65
CA VAL A 961 -5.21 1.95 -31.00
C VAL A 961 -6.69 1.69 -31.27
N LEU A 962 -7.45 2.74 -31.55
CA LEU A 962 -8.90 2.68 -31.71
C LEU A 962 -9.39 3.71 -32.75
N PRO A 963 -10.61 3.55 -33.30
CA PRO A 963 -11.22 4.56 -34.17
C PRO A 963 -11.31 5.92 -33.49
N LEU A 964 -11.24 7.00 -34.27
CA LEU A 964 -11.33 8.37 -33.73
C LEU A 964 -12.64 8.64 -32.99
N ASN A 965 -13.75 8.11 -33.50
CA ASN A 965 -15.12 8.33 -33.02
C ASN A 965 -15.56 7.47 -31.83
N ARG A 966 -14.71 6.56 -31.32
CA ARG A 966 -15.03 5.72 -30.16
C ARG A 966 -14.25 6.11 -28.91
N SER A 967 -14.81 5.86 -27.73
CA SER A 967 -14.14 6.13 -26.46
C SER A 967 -13.50 4.87 -25.90
N ILE A 968 -12.35 5.01 -25.24
CA ILE A 968 -11.70 3.85 -24.62
C ILE A 968 -12.51 3.37 -23.42
N ASP A 969 -12.79 2.08 -23.37
CA ASP A 969 -13.43 1.43 -22.24
C ASP A 969 -12.33 0.91 -21.31
N MET A 970 -12.15 1.58 -20.16
CA MET A 970 -11.09 1.23 -19.21
C MET A 970 -11.28 -0.15 -18.59
N GLN A 971 -12.51 -0.65 -18.52
CA GLN A 971 -12.84 -1.96 -17.98
C GLN A 971 -12.53 -3.05 -19.00
N ALA A 972 -12.89 -2.83 -20.27
CA ALA A 972 -12.55 -3.73 -21.36
C ALA A 972 -11.03 -3.74 -21.65
N LEU A 973 -10.40 -2.56 -21.61
CA LEU A 973 -8.94 -2.41 -21.70
C LEU A 973 -8.21 -3.13 -20.55
N GLY A 974 -8.70 -3.00 -19.31
CA GLY A 974 -8.18 -3.72 -18.15
C GLY A 974 -8.27 -5.23 -18.33
N THR A 975 -9.35 -5.71 -18.95
CA THR A 975 -9.51 -7.12 -19.33
C THR A 975 -8.45 -7.56 -20.33
N VAL A 976 -8.24 -6.81 -21.41
CA VAL A 976 -7.24 -7.15 -22.44
C VAL A 976 -5.81 -7.08 -21.90
N LEU A 977 -5.51 -6.12 -21.02
CA LEU A 977 -4.21 -5.97 -20.37
C LEU A 977 -3.97 -6.96 -19.23
N VAL A 978 -5.04 -7.59 -18.73
CA VAL A 978 -5.07 -8.43 -17.51
C VAL A 978 -4.65 -7.62 -16.28
N GLU A 979 -5.16 -6.39 -16.18
CA GLU A 979 -4.85 -5.44 -15.11
C GLU A 979 -6.12 -4.87 -14.49
N ASP A 980 -6.01 -4.36 -13.26
CA ASP A 980 -7.13 -3.64 -12.64
C ASP A 980 -7.32 -2.28 -13.33
N PRO A 981 -8.54 -1.93 -13.81
CA PRO A 981 -8.82 -0.62 -14.39
C PRO A 981 -8.40 0.55 -13.48
N GLU A 982 -8.50 0.41 -12.16
CA GLU A 982 -8.09 1.44 -11.18
C GLU A 982 -6.55 1.60 -11.08
N ASP A 983 -5.79 0.67 -11.65
CA ASP A 983 -4.33 0.71 -11.73
C ASP A 983 -3.79 1.17 -13.10
N ILE A 984 -4.69 1.40 -14.08
CA ILE A 984 -4.36 1.89 -15.43
C ILE A 984 -4.65 3.39 -15.53
N TYR A 985 -3.65 4.16 -15.95
CA TYR A 985 -3.73 5.62 -16.04
C TYR A 985 -3.27 6.10 -17.41
N LEU A 986 -3.86 7.18 -17.92
CA LEU A 986 -3.32 7.89 -19.08
C LEU A 986 -1.93 8.44 -18.75
N ALA A 987 -1.00 8.37 -19.72
CA ALA A 987 0.34 8.92 -19.55
C ALA A 987 0.32 10.45 -19.43
N ASP A 988 1.01 11.00 -18.43
CA ASP A 988 1.22 12.44 -18.31
C ASP A 988 2.18 12.98 -19.39
N ARG A 989 2.26 14.32 -19.52
CA ARG A 989 3.05 14.98 -20.58
C ARG A 989 4.53 14.58 -20.56
N GLU A 990 5.11 14.42 -19.37
CA GLU A 990 6.52 14.04 -19.23
C GLU A 990 6.72 12.58 -19.66
N THR A 991 5.86 11.67 -19.16
CA THR A 991 5.91 10.23 -19.47
C THR A 991 5.66 9.99 -20.94
N LEU A 992 4.76 10.75 -21.58
CA LEU A 992 4.48 10.67 -23.01
C LEU A 992 5.74 10.88 -23.86
N VAL A 993 6.54 11.90 -23.55
CA VAL A 993 7.78 12.20 -24.29
C VAL A 993 8.94 11.29 -23.85
N ARG A 994 9.06 11.03 -22.54
CA ARG A 994 10.15 10.25 -21.94
C ARG A 994 10.09 8.78 -22.28
N VAL A 995 8.90 8.16 -22.28
CA VAL A 995 8.71 6.71 -22.49
C VAL A 995 8.26 6.41 -23.91
N PHE A 996 7.28 7.14 -24.43
CA PHE A 996 6.69 6.85 -25.75
C PHE A 996 7.36 7.63 -26.87
N GLY A 997 8.02 8.75 -26.54
CA GLY A 997 8.88 9.48 -27.46
C GLY A 997 8.23 10.69 -28.12
N TYR A 998 6.91 10.83 -28.10
CA TYR A 998 6.20 11.82 -28.91
C TYR A 998 5.38 12.79 -28.08
N SER A 999 5.14 13.99 -28.62
CA SER A 999 4.17 14.92 -28.08
C SER A 999 2.74 14.48 -28.38
N ARG A 1000 1.77 15.03 -27.64
CA ARG A 1000 0.34 14.78 -27.86
C ARG A 1000 -0.02 15.06 -29.33
N GLY A 1001 -0.79 14.16 -29.94
CA GLY A 1001 -1.22 14.28 -31.35
C GLY A 1001 -0.21 13.79 -32.39
N CYS A 1002 1.01 13.40 -32.01
CA CYS A 1002 2.03 12.88 -32.91
C CYS A 1002 2.25 11.36 -32.78
N LEU A 1003 1.66 10.75 -31.74
CA LEU A 1003 1.90 9.37 -31.35
C LEU A 1003 1.26 8.39 -32.35
N GLY A 1004 2.02 7.40 -32.79
CA GLY A 1004 1.52 6.22 -33.49
C GLY A 1004 1.99 4.93 -32.81
N PRO A 1005 1.54 3.75 -33.25
CA PRO A 1005 1.90 2.47 -32.65
C PRO A 1005 3.31 2.00 -33.02
N ILE A 1006 4.01 2.64 -33.98
CA ILE A 1006 5.36 2.26 -34.42
C ILE A 1006 6.29 3.46 -34.30
N GLY A 1007 7.52 3.21 -33.84
CA GLY A 1007 8.56 4.22 -33.62
C GLY A 1007 8.63 4.74 -32.19
N LEU A 1008 7.95 4.08 -31.25
CA LEU A 1008 7.97 4.44 -29.83
C LEU A 1008 9.39 4.36 -29.27
N ARG A 1009 9.74 5.28 -28.36
CA ARG A 1009 11.07 5.30 -27.74
C ARG A 1009 11.38 4.00 -26.99
N GLU A 1010 10.41 3.50 -26.22
CA GLU A 1010 10.48 2.22 -25.50
C GLU A 1010 9.56 1.16 -26.15
N GLN A 1011 9.64 1.01 -27.48
CA GLN A 1011 8.75 0.14 -28.28
C GLN A 1011 8.66 -1.29 -27.73
N GLN A 1012 9.79 -1.92 -27.39
CA GLN A 1012 9.82 -3.31 -26.91
C GLN A 1012 9.29 -3.47 -25.47
N ALA A 1013 9.30 -2.39 -24.69
CA ALA A 1013 8.78 -2.34 -23.32
C ALA A 1013 7.39 -1.69 -23.26
N THR A 1014 6.67 -1.62 -24.40
CA THR A 1014 5.32 -1.08 -24.49
C THR A 1014 4.40 -2.10 -25.14
N ARG A 1015 3.32 -2.47 -24.44
CA ARG A 1015 2.27 -3.32 -25.01
C ARG A 1015 1.41 -2.53 -25.98
N ILE A 1016 1.11 -3.08 -27.14
CA ILE A 1016 0.20 -2.45 -28.10
C ILE A 1016 -1.09 -3.24 -28.15
N ILE A 1017 -2.21 -2.53 -28.09
CA ILE A 1017 -3.54 -3.09 -28.14
C ILE A 1017 -4.28 -2.42 -29.29
N VAL A 1018 -4.88 -3.21 -30.16
CA VAL A 1018 -5.68 -2.74 -31.30
C VAL A 1018 -7.12 -3.14 -31.06
N ASP A 1019 -8.03 -2.18 -31.21
CA ASP A 1019 -9.45 -2.43 -31.09
C ASP A 1019 -9.94 -3.42 -32.16
N ASP A 1020 -10.78 -4.38 -31.77
CA ASP A 1020 -11.20 -5.48 -32.64
C ASP A 1020 -11.97 -5.03 -33.88
N CYS A 1021 -12.73 -3.92 -33.80
CA CYS A 1021 -13.47 -3.41 -34.94
C CYS A 1021 -12.54 -2.95 -36.09
N LEU A 1022 -11.28 -2.61 -35.79
CA LEU A 1022 -10.29 -2.20 -36.79
C LEU A 1022 -9.77 -3.35 -37.65
N GLN A 1023 -10.05 -4.61 -37.30
CA GLN A 1023 -9.61 -5.77 -38.07
C GLN A 1023 -10.36 -5.92 -39.41
N SER A 1024 -11.54 -5.31 -39.53
CA SER A 1024 -12.35 -5.38 -40.75
C SER A 1024 -11.95 -4.37 -41.84
N GLU A 1025 -10.98 -3.51 -41.56
CA GLU A 1025 -10.56 -2.42 -42.44
C GLU A 1025 -9.43 -2.83 -43.38
N ASP A 1026 -9.45 -2.34 -44.62
CA ASP A 1026 -8.39 -2.65 -45.59
C ASP A 1026 -7.06 -1.94 -45.27
N CYS A 1027 -7.12 -0.75 -44.66
CA CYS A 1027 -5.97 0.12 -44.41
C CYS A 1027 -6.21 1.05 -43.22
N LEU A 1028 -5.23 1.15 -42.31
CA LEU A 1028 -5.22 2.07 -41.18
C LEU A 1028 -4.24 3.22 -41.43
N LEU A 1029 -4.64 4.42 -41.03
CA LEU A 1029 -3.81 5.62 -41.08
C LEU A 1029 -3.36 6.00 -39.66
N CYS A 1030 -2.08 5.72 -39.36
CA CYS A 1030 -1.48 5.87 -38.03
C CYS A 1030 -0.56 7.09 -37.93
N GLY A 1031 -0.44 7.69 -36.74
CA GLY A 1031 0.38 8.90 -36.52
C GLY A 1031 1.86 8.72 -36.90
N ALA A 1032 2.43 9.67 -37.64
CA ALA A 1032 3.78 9.60 -38.22
C ALA A 1032 4.85 10.37 -37.43
N GLY A 1033 4.62 10.68 -36.14
CA GLY A 1033 5.62 11.35 -35.31
C GLY A 1033 5.71 12.86 -35.48
N ILE A 1034 4.86 13.46 -36.32
CA ILE A 1034 4.61 14.91 -36.40
C ILE A 1034 3.10 15.15 -36.57
N PRO A 1035 2.59 16.34 -36.24
CA PRO A 1035 1.18 16.67 -36.43
C PRO A 1035 0.77 16.55 -37.91
N ASP A 1036 -0.47 16.11 -38.14
CA ASP A 1036 -1.14 16.09 -39.44
C ASP A 1036 -0.47 15.25 -40.54
N GLU A 1037 0.48 14.39 -40.19
CA GLU A 1037 0.99 13.35 -41.06
C GLU A 1037 0.76 11.96 -40.47
N VAL A 1038 0.44 11.03 -41.37
CA VAL A 1038 0.16 9.63 -41.06
C VAL A 1038 0.93 8.73 -42.00
N TYR A 1039 1.10 7.47 -41.62
CA TYR A 1039 1.53 6.41 -42.52
C TYR A 1039 0.42 5.36 -42.64
N ALA A 1040 0.32 4.76 -43.83
CA ALA A 1040 -0.65 3.74 -44.14
C ALA A 1040 -0.12 2.34 -43.78
N ILE A 1041 -0.94 1.52 -43.14
CA ILE A 1041 -0.60 0.14 -42.79
C ILE A 1041 -1.86 -0.73 -42.72
N ALA A 1042 -1.82 -1.93 -43.27
CA ALA A 1042 -2.92 -2.90 -43.13
C ALA A 1042 -3.02 -3.39 -41.67
N PRO A 1043 -4.22 -3.59 -41.09
CA PRO A 1043 -4.38 -4.02 -39.70
C PRO A 1043 -3.61 -5.30 -39.35
N ASP A 1044 -3.68 -6.32 -40.22
CA ASP A 1044 -2.97 -7.60 -40.02
C ASP A 1044 -1.46 -7.41 -39.98
N VAL A 1045 -0.94 -6.51 -40.82
CA VAL A 1045 0.49 -6.19 -40.88
C VAL A 1045 0.89 -5.45 -39.60
N LEU A 1046 0.09 -4.48 -39.14
CA LEU A 1046 0.35 -3.78 -37.87
C LEU A 1046 0.38 -4.76 -36.70
N THR A 1047 -0.66 -5.57 -36.53
CA THR A 1047 -0.79 -6.54 -35.43
C THR A 1047 0.41 -7.49 -35.40
N LYS A 1048 0.77 -8.05 -36.56
CA LYS A 1048 1.90 -8.98 -36.67
C LYS A 1048 3.24 -8.31 -36.40
N THR A 1049 3.44 -7.08 -36.87
CA THR A 1049 4.72 -6.38 -36.78
C THR A 1049 5.07 -5.99 -35.35
N VAL A 1050 4.08 -5.52 -34.57
CA VAL A 1050 4.31 -5.05 -33.20
C VAL A 1050 3.88 -6.04 -32.12
N GLY A 1051 3.36 -7.21 -32.53
CA GLY A 1051 2.82 -8.21 -31.61
C GLY A 1051 1.64 -7.68 -30.80
N ALA A 1052 0.73 -6.94 -31.45
CA ALA A 1052 -0.38 -6.29 -30.75
C ALA A 1052 -1.41 -7.31 -30.26
N SER A 1053 -1.96 -7.06 -29.06
CA SER A 1053 -3.17 -7.75 -28.60
C SER A 1053 -4.39 -7.15 -29.28
N ILE A 1054 -5.33 -7.97 -29.74
CA ILE A 1054 -6.61 -7.50 -30.27
C ILE A 1054 -7.68 -7.66 -29.19
N GLY A 1055 -8.54 -6.68 -29.02
CA GLY A 1055 -9.72 -6.82 -28.17
C GLY A 1055 -10.70 -5.67 -28.32
N CYS A 1056 -11.97 -5.91 -27.99
CA CYS A 1056 -12.99 -4.86 -27.91
C CYS A 1056 -12.64 -3.96 -26.71
N ILE A 1057 -11.99 -2.82 -26.96
CA ILE A 1057 -11.51 -1.91 -25.92
C ILE A 1057 -12.13 -0.52 -26.04
N SER A 1058 -13.18 -0.39 -26.86
CA SER A 1058 -13.85 0.86 -27.12
C SER A 1058 -15.37 0.71 -27.18
N ARG A 1059 -16.05 1.80 -26.82
CA ARG A 1059 -17.50 1.95 -26.85
C ARG A 1059 -17.92 3.18 -27.63
#